data_AF-A0A2L2NG99-F1
#
_entry.id   AF-A0A2L2NG99-F1
#
_cell.length_a   1.000
_cell.length_b   1.000
_cell.length_c   1.000
_cell.angle_alpha   90.00
_cell.angle_beta   90.00
_cell.angle_gamma   90.00
#
_symmetry.space_group_name_H-M   'P 1'
#
loop_
_entity.id
_entity.type
_entity.pdbx_description
1 polymer ?
#
loop_
_entity_poly.entity_id
_entity_poly.type
_entity_poly.pdbx_seq_one_letter_code
_entity_poly.pdbx_strand_id
1 'polypeptide(L)'
;MAIQGTNNNDNLVGTSGNDTIQGLNGNDTLSGLGGNDRLEGGRGNDTLYGGAGNDVFDLAYNQDNDVVMDFVRGQDKIDVRSLNIGDWTNLQKLITNDGQNNALITTFFNGDISQLKLNGINPNLLQASDFLLNIVNQAQTVDGTNFADQLFGGLGNDTLRGFRGDDVLFGEQGDDRFEGGSGDDTLYGGTGNDVFNFAYSQDRDVVTDFVRGQDKIDLRSLNINDWTTLQLLISNDGQDNALITTFFNGDISQLKLNGINPNLLQASDLLLNTVNQAQTVDGTNFADQLFGGLGNDTLRGFRGDDVLFGEQGDDRFEGGSGDDTLYGGTGNDVFNFAYSQDRDVVTDFVRGQDKIDLRSLNINDWTTLQLLISNDGQDNALITTFFNGDISQLKLNGINPNLLQASDFLLNTVNQAQTVDGTNFADQLFGGLGNDTLRGFRGNDVLFGEQGDDRFEGGSGDDTLYGGAGNDTYSFIADSALGTDTITETSTGGTDTINFSGTTVAVNLNLGLTTSQTVNSNLKLILSANNVIENATGGTGNDTLTGNTLNNTLIGGGGNDQLQGLTGNDTYSFIADSALGTDTITETSTGGTDTINFSGTTVAVNLNLGLTTSQTVNSNLKLILSANNVIENATGGTGNDTLTGNTLNNTLIGGGGNDQLQGLTGNDTYSFIADSALGTDTITETSTGGTDTINFSGTTVAVNLNLGLTTSQTVNSNLKLILSANNAIENATGGTGNDILTGNTLNNTLIGGDGNDTLGGGNGNDTLTGGVGNDKYLFQSNAVFNTSLGVDYITEFQAGQDQIVLSKTTFNAITNSAGQALTDFAVVTGNQFVNASNARIVFSQSSGSLFYNQDGNVLGTGTVFEFARLGNSDITLSSSNFSLIA
;
A
#
# COMPACT_ATOMS: atom_id res chain seq x y z
N MET A 1 80.68 -38.77 -20.73
CA MET A 1 80.40 -39.52 -19.48
C MET A 1 79.23 -38.85 -18.77
N ALA A 2 78.45 -39.55 -17.96
CA ALA A 2 77.43 -38.92 -17.11
C ALA A 2 77.98 -38.81 -15.69
N ILE A 3 78.00 -37.59 -15.14
CA ILE A 3 78.50 -37.26 -13.81
C ILE A 3 77.37 -36.56 -13.07
N GLN A 4 77.04 -37.06 -11.89
CA GLN A 4 75.97 -36.51 -11.06
C GLN A 4 76.55 -36.26 -9.67
N GLY A 5 76.31 -35.06 -9.14
CA GLY A 5 76.68 -34.64 -7.80
C GLY A 5 75.77 -35.22 -6.72
N THR A 6 75.81 -34.58 -5.56
CA THR A 6 75.03 -34.87 -4.37
C THR A 6 74.19 -33.64 -4.02
N ASN A 7 73.47 -33.68 -2.90
CA ASN A 7 72.74 -32.49 -2.43
C ASN A 7 73.61 -31.55 -1.57
N ASN A 8 74.94 -31.60 -1.71
CA ASN A 8 75.89 -30.73 -1.00
C ASN A 8 76.82 -30.08 -2.02
N ASN A 9 77.54 -29.04 -1.60
CA ASN A 9 78.57 -28.40 -2.42
C ASN A 9 79.62 -29.40 -2.95
N ASP A 10 79.61 -29.61 -4.26
CA ASP A 10 80.41 -30.56 -4.99
C ASP A 10 81.41 -29.88 -5.93
N ASN A 11 82.49 -30.59 -6.25
CA ASN A 11 83.45 -30.19 -7.29
C ASN A 11 83.53 -31.32 -8.31
N LEU A 12 82.83 -31.12 -9.44
CA LEU A 12 82.60 -32.12 -10.47
C LEU A 12 83.47 -31.81 -11.67
N VAL A 13 84.37 -32.74 -12.01
CA VAL A 13 85.31 -32.58 -13.13
C VAL A 13 85.08 -33.70 -14.14
N GLY A 14 84.84 -33.29 -15.39
CA GLY A 14 84.69 -34.13 -16.57
C GLY A 14 85.99 -34.74 -17.06
N THR A 15 85.95 -35.18 -18.30
CA THR A 15 86.99 -35.85 -19.06
C THR A 15 87.35 -35.01 -20.29
N SER A 16 88.18 -35.51 -21.19
CA SER A 16 88.49 -34.80 -22.45
C SER A 16 87.56 -35.19 -23.61
N GLY A 17 86.38 -35.73 -23.33
CA GLY A 17 85.35 -36.02 -24.34
C GLY A 17 83.97 -35.71 -23.77
N ASN A 18 82.94 -35.76 -24.62
CA ASN A 18 81.60 -35.26 -24.30
C ASN A 18 81.02 -35.82 -22.99
N ASP A 19 80.72 -34.91 -22.06
CA ASP A 19 80.20 -35.17 -20.74
C ASP A 19 78.83 -34.54 -20.50
N THR A 20 78.09 -35.09 -19.55
CA THR A 20 76.85 -34.53 -19.00
C THR A 20 77.04 -34.47 -17.50
N ILE A 21 77.08 -33.26 -16.95
CA ILE A 21 77.43 -32.99 -15.55
C ILE A 21 76.24 -32.29 -14.89
N GLN A 22 75.72 -32.88 -13.82
CA GLN A 22 74.61 -32.33 -13.02
C GLN A 22 75.07 -32.12 -11.58
N GLY A 23 74.98 -30.90 -11.05
CA GLY A 23 75.35 -30.58 -9.66
C GLY A 23 74.34 -31.08 -8.63
N LEU A 24 73.04 -30.86 -8.91
CA LEU A 24 71.87 -31.14 -8.06
C LEU A 24 71.55 -30.04 -7.05
N ASN A 25 71.88 -30.18 -5.77
CA ASN A 25 71.66 -29.12 -4.79
C ASN A 25 73.01 -28.78 -4.13
N GLY A 26 73.20 -27.51 -3.77
CA GLY A 26 74.44 -27.06 -3.13
C GLY A 26 75.11 -26.02 -4.02
N ASN A 27 76.15 -25.36 -3.51
CA ASN A 27 76.95 -24.46 -4.35
C ASN A 27 78.10 -25.26 -4.95
N ASP A 28 77.94 -25.64 -6.21
CA ASP A 28 78.77 -26.58 -6.93
C ASP A 28 79.75 -25.88 -7.87
N THR A 29 80.82 -26.59 -8.21
CA THR A 29 81.75 -26.19 -9.27
C THR A 29 81.84 -27.30 -10.30
N LEU A 30 81.40 -27.04 -11.53
CA LEU A 30 81.35 -28.01 -12.62
C LEU A 30 82.36 -27.62 -13.70
N SER A 31 83.17 -28.57 -14.17
CA SER A 31 84.15 -28.36 -15.24
C SER A 31 84.12 -29.47 -16.28
N GLY A 32 83.77 -29.15 -17.53
CA GLY A 32 83.74 -30.09 -18.66
C GLY A 32 85.13 -30.50 -19.17
N LEU A 33 86.10 -29.59 -19.08
CA LEU A 33 87.46 -29.69 -19.64
C LEU A 33 87.50 -29.63 -21.17
N GLY A 34 87.15 -30.70 -21.88
CA GLY A 34 87.11 -30.63 -23.33
C GLY A 34 86.27 -31.73 -23.95
N GLY A 35 85.79 -31.52 -25.17
CA GLY A 35 84.62 -32.26 -25.67
C GLY A 35 83.44 -31.31 -25.78
N ASN A 36 82.30 -31.82 -26.24
CA ASN A 36 81.05 -31.05 -26.24
C ASN A 36 80.25 -31.46 -25.01
N ASP A 37 80.28 -30.63 -23.98
CA ASP A 37 79.77 -30.98 -22.66
C ASP A 37 78.40 -30.33 -22.40
N ARG A 38 77.58 -30.95 -21.55
CA ARG A 38 76.31 -30.39 -21.05
C ARG A 38 76.37 -30.22 -19.54
N LEU A 39 76.21 -29.01 -19.05
CA LEU A 39 76.35 -28.66 -17.63
C LEU A 39 75.02 -28.10 -17.09
N GLU A 40 74.55 -28.67 -15.99
CA GLU A 40 73.38 -28.21 -15.23
C GLU A 40 73.82 -28.05 -13.76
N GLY A 41 73.80 -26.83 -13.24
CA GLY A 41 74.14 -26.55 -11.84
C GLY A 41 73.15 -27.23 -10.89
N GLY A 42 71.88 -26.83 -10.99
CA GLY A 42 70.83 -27.30 -10.10
C GLY A 42 70.48 -26.20 -9.11
N ARG A 43 70.02 -26.52 -7.89
CA ARG A 43 69.75 -25.52 -6.84
C ARG A 43 71.05 -25.13 -6.13
N GLY A 44 71.21 -23.87 -5.79
CA GLY A 44 72.41 -23.29 -5.20
C GLY A 44 73.16 -22.41 -6.19
N ASN A 45 74.14 -21.65 -5.69
CA ASN A 45 74.89 -20.74 -6.55
C ASN A 45 76.10 -21.46 -7.15
N ASP A 46 75.99 -21.89 -8.41
CA ASP A 46 76.97 -22.75 -9.05
C ASP A 46 77.96 -21.99 -9.94
N THR A 47 79.15 -22.57 -10.11
CA THR A 47 80.17 -22.06 -11.04
C THR A 47 80.46 -23.09 -12.13
N LEU A 48 80.17 -22.73 -13.37
CA LEU A 48 80.21 -23.63 -14.52
C LEU A 48 81.35 -23.25 -15.49
N TYR A 49 82.15 -24.24 -15.89
CA TYR A 49 83.22 -24.14 -16.88
C TYR A 49 83.01 -25.16 -18.00
N GLY A 50 82.71 -24.72 -19.21
CA GLY A 50 82.56 -25.61 -20.36
C GLY A 50 83.91 -26.20 -20.79
N GLY A 51 84.93 -25.34 -20.88
CA GLY A 51 86.24 -25.74 -21.38
C GLY A 51 86.32 -25.64 -22.91
N ALA A 52 86.89 -26.68 -23.55
CA ALA A 52 87.15 -26.68 -24.99
C ALA A 52 86.18 -27.57 -25.76
N GLY A 53 85.25 -26.97 -26.50
CA GLY A 53 84.36 -27.64 -27.44
C GLY A 53 83.06 -26.87 -27.58
N ASN A 54 82.01 -27.48 -28.13
CA ASN A 54 80.71 -26.81 -28.22
C ASN A 54 79.87 -27.21 -27.02
N ASP A 55 79.86 -26.39 -25.99
CA ASP A 55 79.27 -26.73 -24.71
C ASP A 55 77.84 -26.20 -24.58
N VAL A 56 77.05 -26.84 -23.72
CA VAL A 56 75.64 -26.50 -23.46
C VAL A 56 75.45 -26.28 -21.96
N PHE A 57 74.93 -25.12 -21.58
CA PHE A 57 74.59 -24.78 -20.20
C PHE A 57 73.07 -24.75 -20.03
N ASP A 58 72.55 -25.47 -19.06
CA ASP A 58 71.10 -25.62 -18.88
C ASP A 58 70.56 -24.53 -17.95
N LEU A 59 69.62 -23.73 -18.46
CA LEU A 59 68.84 -22.80 -17.65
C LEU A 59 67.46 -23.40 -17.36
N ALA A 60 67.09 -23.46 -16.09
CA ALA A 60 65.78 -23.90 -15.62
C ALA A 60 65.34 -23.07 -14.41
N TYR A 61 64.06 -23.17 -14.06
CA TYR A 61 63.56 -22.58 -12.82
C TYR A 61 64.20 -23.24 -11.59
N ASN A 62 64.26 -22.49 -10.49
CA ASN A 62 64.79 -22.90 -9.20
C ASN A 62 66.31 -23.17 -9.18
N GLN A 63 67.09 -22.50 -10.02
CA GLN A 63 68.55 -22.67 -10.09
C GLN A 63 69.37 -21.61 -9.31
N ASP A 64 68.73 -20.83 -8.43
CA ASP A 64 69.39 -19.74 -7.68
C ASP A 64 70.29 -18.85 -8.58
N ASN A 65 71.56 -18.58 -8.25
CA ASN A 65 72.43 -17.69 -9.04
C ASN A 65 73.69 -18.40 -9.56
N ASP A 66 73.62 -18.85 -10.79
CA ASP A 66 74.69 -19.57 -11.48
C ASP A 66 75.59 -18.64 -12.31
N VAL A 67 76.86 -19.01 -12.43
CA VAL A 67 77.85 -18.25 -13.21
C VAL A 67 78.56 -19.17 -14.20
N VAL A 68 78.41 -18.88 -15.49
CA VAL A 68 79.25 -19.47 -16.54
C VAL A 68 80.49 -18.61 -16.71
N MET A 69 81.65 -19.21 -16.51
CA MET A 69 82.92 -18.47 -16.42
C MET A 69 83.65 -18.29 -17.75
N ASP A 70 83.42 -19.17 -18.73
CA ASP A 70 84.19 -19.27 -19.96
C ASP A 70 83.35 -19.40 -21.25
N PHE A 71 82.08 -18.95 -21.23
CA PHE A 71 81.17 -19.02 -22.37
C PHE A 71 81.75 -18.41 -23.67
N VAL A 72 81.83 -19.21 -24.73
CA VAL A 72 82.33 -18.82 -26.05
C VAL A 72 81.16 -18.62 -27.02
N ARG A 73 80.82 -17.35 -27.28
CA ARG A 73 79.76 -16.98 -28.24
C ARG A 73 79.96 -17.58 -29.64
N GLY A 74 78.87 -18.03 -30.25
CA GLY A 74 78.87 -18.70 -31.56
C GLY A 74 79.38 -20.15 -31.54
N GLN A 75 79.91 -20.62 -30.42
CA GLN A 75 80.37 -22.00 -30.20
C GLN A 75 79.46 -22.70 -29.20
N ASP A 76 79.39 -22.15 -27.99
CA ASP A 76 78.58 -22.67 -26.89
C ASP A 76 77.11 -22.25 -27.00
N LYS A 77 76.25 -22.90 -26.22
CA LYS A 77 74.81 -22.68 -26.20
C LYS A 77 74.28 -22.65 -24.77
N ILE A 78 73.19 -21.92 -24.59
CA ILE A 78 72.37 -22.01 -23.38
C ILE A 78 71.06 -22.67 -23.75
N ASP A 79 70.72 -23.74 -23.06
CA ASP A 79 69.48 -24.48 -23.25
C ASP A 79 68.37 -23.89 -22.38
N VAL A 80 67.34 -23.35 -23.02
CA VAL A 80 66.17 -22.76 -22.35
C VAL A 80 64.88 -23.53 -22.63
N ARG A 81 64.98 -24.70 -23.27
CA ARG A 81 63.80 -25.48 -23.70
C ARG A 81 62.95 -25.96 -22.52
N SER A 82 63.57 -26.19 -21.36
CA SER A 82 62.90 -26.53 -20.09
C SER A 82 61.98 -25.42 -19.58
N LEU A 83 62.25 -24.17 -19.95
CA LEU A 83 61.41 -23.00 -19.65
C LEU A 83 60.32 -22.77 -20.72
N ASN A 84 60.27 -23.63 -21.75
CA ASN A 84 59.35 -23.54 -22.88
C ASN A 84 59.52 -22.30 -23.78
N ILE A 85 60.63 -21.56 -23.66
CA ILE A 85 60.90 -20.36 -24.47
C ILE A 85 61.22 -20.74 -25.91
N GLY A 86 60.39 -20.34 -26.86
CA GLY A 86 60.53 -20.56 -28.30
C GLY A 86 60.91 -19.32 -29.10
N ASP A 87 60.70 -18.11 -28.55
CA ASP A 87 60.96 -16.85 -29.24
C ASP A 87 62.16 -16.06 -28.68
N TRP A 88 62.98 -15.53 -29.59
CA TRP A 88 64.15 -14.71 -29.24
C TRP A 88 63.77 -13.35 -28.66
N THR A 89 62.69 -12.73 -29.15
CA THR A 89 62.26 -11.41 -28.66
C THR A 89 61.82 -11.49 -27.21
N ASN A 90 61.12 -12.55 -26.82
CA ASN A 90 60.75 -12.81 -25.44
C ASN A 90 61.95 -13.17 -24.57
N LEU A 91 62.84 -14.05 -25.05
CA LEU A 91 64.09 -14.33 -24.33
C LEU A 91 64.92 -13.07 -24.08
N GLN A 92 65.02 -12.17 -25.07
CA GLN A 92 65.75 -10.90 -24.93
C GLN A 92 65.25 -10.04 -23.77
N LYS A 93 63.96 -10.09 -23.43
CA LYS A 93 63.39 -9.34 -22.29
C LYS A 93 63.96 -9.81 -20.95
N LEU A 94 64.48 -11.04 -20.89
CA LEU A 94 65.08 -11.64 -19.69
C LEU A 94 66.56 -11.30 -19.51
N ILE A 95 67.20 -10.77 -20.57
CA ILE A 95 68.64 -10.54 -20.61
C ILE A 95 68.95 -9.10 -20.24
N THR A 96 69.65 -8.93 -19.12
CA THR A 96 70.08 -7.61 -18.62
C THR A 96 71.62 -7.51 -18.54
N ASN A 97 72.11 -6.29 -18.32
CA ASN A 97 73.51 -6.02 -18.03
C ASN A 97 73.68 -5.78 -16.53
N ASP A 98 74.59 -6.50 -15.88
CA ASP A 98 74.85 -6.35 -14.45
C ASP A 98 75.66 -5.09 -14.07
N GLY A 99 75.89 -4.19 -15.03
CA GLY A 99 76.70 -2.97 -14.87
C GLY A 99 78.21 -3.23 -14.97
N GLN A 100 78.64 -4.49 -15.08
CA GLN A 100 80.04 -4.91 -15.23
C GLN A 100 80.30 -5.56 -16.59
N ASN A 101 79.39 -5.33 -17.55
CA ASN A 101 79.46 -5.87 -18.91
C ASN A 101 79.33 -7.40 -18.97
N ASN A 102 78.63 -8.00 -18.00
CA ASN A 102 78.20 -9.39 -18.02
C ASN A 102 76.71 -9.47 -18.39
N ALA A 103 76.33 -10.53 -19.09
CA ALA A 103 74.95 -10.81 -19.45
C ALA A 103 74.31 -11.60 -18.31
N LEU A 104 73.15 -11.15 -17.86
CA LEU A 104 72.40 -11.78 -16.79
C LEU A 104 71.03 -12.17 -17.32
N ILE A 105 70.77 -13.48 -17.41
CA ILE A 105 69.46 -14.00 -17.81
C ILE A 105 68.70 -14.29 -16.53
N THR A 106 67.58 -13.59 -16.31
CA THR A 106 66.79 -13.71 -15.08
C THR A 106 65.43 -14.30 -15.39
N THR A 107 65.06 -15.34 -14.62
CA THR A 107 63.74 -15.97 -14.65
C THR A 107 63.20 -16.03 -13.23
N PHE A 108 61.89 -16.20 -13.07
CA PHE A 108 61.29 -16.42 -11.76
C PHE A 108 60.09 -17.35 -11.84
N PHE A 109 59.90 -18.14 -10.79
CA PHE A 109 58.78 -19.08 -10.65
C PHE A 109 58.60 -19.41 -9.17
N ASN A 110 57.37 -19.54 -8.70
CA ASN A 110 57.01 -19.79 -7.32
C ASN A 110 57.61 -18.74 -6.36
N GLY A 111 57.75 -17.49 -6.84
CA GLY A 111 58.41 -16.38 -6.12
C GLY A 111 59.93 -16.47 -6.02
N ASP A 112 60.55 -17.56 -6.49
CA ASP A 112 62.00 -17.74 -6.49
C ASP A 112 62.61 -17.18 -7.78
N ILE A 113 63.64 -16.35 -7.65
CA ILE A 113 64.39 -15.80 -8.78
C ILE A 113 65.55 -16.74 -9.12
N SER A 114 65.68 -17.12 -10.39
CA SER A 114 66.82 -17.86 -10.94
C SER A 114 67.59 -17.00 -11.94
N GLN A 115 68.91 -16.94 -11.79
CA GLN A 115 69.80 -16.11 -12.59
C GLN A 115 70.96 -16.93 -13.16
N LEU A 116 71.21 -16.76 -14.46
CA LEU A 116 72.43 -17.27 -15.10
C LEU A 116 73.26 -16.10 -15.61
N LYS A 117 74.44 -15.93 -15.01
CA LYS A 117 75.41 -14.91 -15.38
C LYS A 117 76.44 -15.46 -16.35
N LEU A 118 76.61 -14.81 -17.49
CA LEU A 118 77.69 -15.07 -18.45
C LEU A 118 78.82 -14.09 -18.23
N ASN A 119 79.84 -14.55 -17.51
CA ASN A 119 80.95 -13.71 -17.10
C ASN A 119 81.77 -13.24 -18.33
N GLY A 120 81.97 -11.93 -18.45
CA GLY A 120 82.69 -11.29 -19.54
C GLY A 120 81.89 -11.09 -20.84
N ILE A 121 80.61 -11.47 -20.89
CA ILE A 121 79.80 -11.39 -22.11
C ILE A 121 78.87 -10.18 -22.06
N ASN A 122 78.99 -9.26 -23.01
CA ASN A 122 78.04 -8.16 -23.13
C ASN A 122 76.68 -8.68 -23.66
N PRO A 123 75.56 -8.41 -22.99
CA PRO A 123 74.24 -8.91 -23.40
C PRO A 123 73.80 -8.43 -24.79
N ASN A 124 74.19 -7.22 -25.20
CA ASN A 124 73.85 -6.68 -26.53
C ASN A 124 74.54 -7.42 -27.67
N LEU A 125 75.53 -8.27 -27.36
CA LEU A 125 76.17 -9.10 -28.36
C LEU A 125 75.46 -10.44 -28.54
N LEU A 126 74.68 -10.91 -27.57
CA LEU A 126 73.96 -12.19 -27.68
C LEU A 126 72.92 -12.17 -28.81
N GLN A 127 72.70 -13.32 -29.42
CA GLN A 127 71.76 -13.54 -30.51
C GLN A 127 71.06 -14.89 -30.34
N ALA A 128 69.93 -15.12 -31.03
CA ALA A 128 69.17 -16.37 -30.96
C ALA A 128 70.03 -17.63 -31.16
N SER A 129 71.06 -17.56 -32.02
CA SER A 129 71.95 -18.69 -32.26
C SER A 129 72.90 -19.01 -31.10
N ASP A 130 72.96 -18.20 -30.04
CA ASP A 130 73.67 -18.51 -28.79
C ASP A 130 72.80 -19.37 -27.85
N PHE A 131 71.56 -19.71 -28.22
CA PHE A 131 70.60 -20.44 -27.40
C PHE A 131 70.01 -21.66 -28.13
N LEU A 132 69.56 -22.65 -27.35
CA LEU A 132 68.65 -23.70 -27.82
C LEU A 132 67.23 -23.30 -27.39
N LEU A 133 66.45 -22.80 -28.34
CA LEU A 133 65.04 -22.43 -28.14
C LEU A 133 64.13 -23.65 -28.33
N ASN A 134 62.95 -23.62 -27.73
CA ASN A 134 61.93 -24.62 -27.97
C ASN A 134 61.33 -24.44 -29.37
N ILE A 135 61.33 -25.52 -30.16
CA ILE A 135 60.79 -25.52 -31.53
C ILE A 135 59.57 -26.43 -31.67
N VAL A 136 59.04 -26.92 -30.54
CA VAL A 136 57.85 -27.77 -30.52
C VAL A 136 56.62 -26.90 -30.65
N ASN A 137 55.92 -27.03 -31.77
CA ASN A 137 54.59 -26.45 -31.95
C ASN A 137 53.55 -27.46 -31.48
N GLN A 138 53.10 -27.30 -30.24
CA GLN A 138 52.08 -28.13 -29.61
C GLN A 138 51.31 -27.25 -28.63
N ALA A 139 49.99 -27.32 -28.67
CA ALA A 139 49.11 -26.72 -27.68
C ALA A 139 49.32 -27.31 -26.27
N GLN A 140 49.41 -26.45 -25.28
CA GLN A 140 49.70 -26.76 -23.89
C GLN A 140 48.82 -25.94 -22.93
N THR A 141 48.80 -26.39 -21.68
CA THR A 141 48.31 -25.58 -20.56
C THR A 141 49.48 -25.40 -19.61
N VAL A 142 49.86 -24.14 -19.37
CA VAL A 142 50.99 -23.76 -18.53
C VAL A 142 50.44 -23.07 -17.30
N ASP A 143 50.61 -23.73 -16.15
CA ASP A 143 50.10 -23.26 -14.87
C ASP A 143 51.24 -22.71 -14.01
N GLY A 144 51.00 -21.54 -13.44
CA GLY A 144 51.79 -20.96 -12.36
C GLY A 144 51.41 -21.54 -10.99
N THR A 145 51.60 -20.70 -9.99
CA THR A 145 51.52 -20.97 -8.56
C THR A 145 50.76 -19.84 -7.87
N ASN A 146 50.86 -19.71 -6.54
CA ASN A 146 50.23 -18.59 -5.84
C ASN A 146 51.23 -17.46 -5.53
N PHE A 147 52.34 -17.41 -6.26
CA PHE A 147 53.40 -16.43 -6.12
C PHE A 147 53.79 -15.93 -7.50
N ALA A 148 54.49 -14.81 -7.59
CA ALA A 148 54.98 -14.27 -8.85
C ALA A 148 55.68 -15.35 -9.71
N ASP A 149 55.19 -15.52 -10.93
CA ASP A 149 55.59 -16.51 -11.90
C ASP A 149 55.90 -15.89 -13.26
N GLN A 150 56.90 -16.44 -13.94
CA GLN A 150 57.17 -16.11 -15.33
C GLN A 150 56.88 -17.32 -16.20
N LEU A 151 55.87 -17.24 -17.07
CA LEU A 151 55.37 -18.38 -17.85
C LEU A 151 55.53 -18.15 -19.36
N PHE A 152 55.83 -19.21 -20.11
CA PHE A 152 55.98 -19.19 -21.57
C PHE A 152 55.14 -20.29 -22.21
N GLY A 153 54.29 -19.92 -23.19
CA GLY A 153 53.40 -20.83 -23.94
C GLY A 153 54.13 -21.60 -25.03
N GLY A 154 54.98 -20.91 -25.78
CA GLY A 154 55.82 -21.51 -26.82
C GLY A 154 55.24 -21.25 -28.21
N LEU A 155 55.23 -22.28 -29.08
CA LEU A 155 54.82 -22.12 -30.47
C LEU A 155 53.41 -22.66 -30.79
N GLY A 156 52.68 -23.15 -29.78
CA GLY A 156 51.37 -23.76 -29.92
C GLY A 156 50.23 -22.80 -29.59
N ASN A 157 48.99 -23.27 -29.69
CA ASN A 157 47.85 -22.51 -29.16
C ASN A 157 47.70 -22.89 -27.69
N ASP A 158 48.19 -22.04 -26.81
CA ASP A 158 48.44 -22.37 -25.41
C ASP A 158 47.42 -21.70 -24.47
N THR A 159 47.30 -22.22 -23.26
CA THR A 159 46.53 -21.59 -22.18
C THR A 159 47.46 -21.35 -21.01
N LEU A 160 47.67 -20.09 -20.65
CA LEU A 160 48.55 -19.68 -19.55
C LEU A 160 47.69 -19.19 -18.38
N ARG A 161 47.96 -19.74 -17.19
CA ARG A 161 47.24 -19.40 -15.96
C ARG A 161 48.22 -19.02 -14.85
N GLY A 162 48.24 -17.77 -14.43
CA GLY A 162 49.13 -17.28 -13.36
C GLY A 162 48.67 -17.70 -11.96
N PHE A 163 47.36 -17.58 -11.72
CA PHE A 163 46.64 -17.79 -10.46
C PHE A 163 46.77 -16.65 -9.44
N ARG A 164 47.77 -16.63 -8.56
CA ARG A 164 47.96 -15.52 -7.63
C ARG A 164 49.41 -15.03 -7.70
N GLY A 165 49.60 -13.74 -7.48
CA GLY A 165 50.93 -13.11 -7.51
C GLY A 165 51.05 -12.21 -8.73
N ASP A 166 52.09 -11.39 -8.76
CA ASP A 166 52.34 -10.51 -9.91
C ASP A 166 53.09 -11.32 -10.98
N ASP A 167 52.36 -11.83 -11.97
CA ASP A 167 52.87 -12.78 -12.94
C ASP A 167 53.24 -12.10 -14.28
N VAL A 168 54.13 -12.74 -15.04
CA VAL A 168 54.51 -12.32 -16.39
C VAL A 168 54.33 -13.49 -17.37
N LEU A 169 53.33 -13.39 -18.24
CA LEU A 169 52.91 -14.47 -19.13
C LEU A 169 53.25 -14.11 -20.59
N PHE A 170 53.94 -15.01 -21.30
CA PHE A 170 54.30 -14.89 -22.71
C PHE A 170 53.66 -16.00 -23.54
N GLY A 171 52.72 -15.68 -24.43
CA GLY A 171 52.12 -16.66 -25.36
C GLY A 171 53.11 -17.11 -26.45
N GLU A 172 53.78 -16.13 -27.03
CA GLU A 172 54.72 -16.24 -28.16
C GLU A 172 54.06 -16.45 -29.54
N GLN A 173 53.93 -17.68 -30.05
CA GLN A 173 53.25 -17.92 -31.34
C GLN A 173 52.08 -18.87 -31.14
N GLY A 174 50.94 -18.54 -31.73
CA GLY A 174 49.74 -19.36 -31.66
C GLY A 174 48.56 -18.52 -31.20
N ASP A 175 47.35 -19.07 -31.30
CA ASP A 175 46.17 -18.40 -30.73
C ASP A 175 46.08 -18.76 -29.23
N ASP A 176 46.56 -17.86 -28.36
CA ASP A 176 46.76 -18.15 -26.95
C ASP A 176 45.61 -17.63 -26.06
N ARG A 177 45.44 -18.24 -24.89
CA ARG A 177 44.48 -17.78 -23.87
C ARG A 177 45.19 -17.46 -22.55
N PHE A 178 44.91 -16.29 -22.00
CA PHE A 178 45.51 -15.80 -20.75
C PHE A 178 44.47 -15.68 -19.64
N GLU A 179 44.82 -16.22 -18.48
CA GLU A 179 44.14 -15.97 -17.20
C GLU A 179 45.24 -15.55 -16.20
N GLY A 180 45.48 -14.24 -16.05
CA GLY A 180 46.48 -13.72 -15.11
C GLY A 180 46.20 -14.23 -13.70
N GLY A 181 45.02 -13.86 -13.18
CA GLY A 181 44.57 -14.29 -11.88
C GLY A 181 44.47 -13.08 -10.96
N SER A 182 44.79 -13.22 -9.68
CA SER A 182 44.89 -12.09 -8.75
C SER A 182 46.34 -11.65 -8.60
N GLY A 183 46.61 -10.36 -8.47
CA GLY A 183 47.95 -9.77 -8.59
C GLY A 183 48.02 -8.85 -9.81
N ASP A 184 49.04 -8.00 -9.86
CA ASP A 184 49.21 -7.06 -10.97
C ASP A 184 50.00 -7.76 -12.10
N ASP A 185 49.30 -8.38 -13.05
CA ASP A 185 49.93 -9.24 -14.06
C ASP A 185 50.37 -8.48 -15.32
N THR A 186 51.43 -8.95 -15.98
CA THR A 186 51.86 -8.45 -17.31
C THR A 186 51.74 -9.53 -18.36
N LEU A 187 50.89 -9.29 -19.36
CA LEU A 187 50.52 -10.25 -20.39
C LEU A 187 51.08 -9.84 -21.76
N TYR A 188 51.74 -10.78 -22.43
CA TYR A 188 52.25 -10.65 -23.79
C TYR A 188 51.62 -11.71 -24.69
N GLY A 189 50.72 -11.32 -25.58
CA GLY A 189 50.06 -12.22 -26.54
C GLY A 189 51.07 -12.82 -27.50
N GLY A 190 51.87 -11.97 -28.14
CA GLY A 190 52.76 -12.39 -29.21
C GLY A 190 52.07 -12.38 -30.57
N THR A 191 52.16 -13.46 -31.34
CA THR A 191 51.53 -13.58 -32.66
C THR A 191 50.42 -14.61 -32.65
N GLY A 192 49.23 -14.22 -33.07
CA GLY A 192 48.07 -15.10 -33.17
C GLY A 192 46.82 -14.33 -32.83
N ASN A 193 45.67 -14.99 -32.75
CA ASN A 193 44.44 -14.36 -32.26
C ASN A 193 44.29 -14.67 -30.77
N ASP A 194 44.84 -13.80 -29.95
CA ASP A 194 44.96 -14.07 -28.52
C ASP A 194 43.72 -13.65 -27.75
N VAL A 195 43.45 -14.32 -26.63
CA VAL A 195 42.29 -14.07 -25.76
C VAL A 195 42.74 -13.78 -24.34
N PHE A 196 42.49 -12.57 -23.87
CA PHE A 196 42.79 -12.11 -22.51
C PHE A 196 41.53 -12.15 -21.66
N ASN A 197 41.49 -13.03 -20.64
CA ASN A 197 40.33 -13.14 -19.76
C ASN A 197 40.33 -12.05 -18.70
N PHE A 198 39.25 -11.27 -18.64
CA PHE A 198 39.02 -10.28 -17.60
C PHE A 198 37.83 -10.67 -16.72
N ALA A 199 38.04 -10.64 -15.41
CA ALA A 199 37.10 -11.08 -14.38
C ALA A 199 37.26 -10.23 -13.11
N TYR A 200 36.34 -10.38 -12.16
CA TYR A 200 36.50 -9.80 -10.84
C TYR A 200 37.71 -10.39 -10.09
N SER A 201 38.25 -9.60 -9.16
CA SER A 201 39.39 -9.95 -8.31
C SER A 201 40.71 -10.17 -9.07
N GLN A 202 40.89 -9.48 -10.21
CA GLN A 202 42.10 -9.54 -11.03
C GLN A 202 42.96 -8.27 -10.96
N ASP A 203 43.07 -7.67 -9.77
CA ASP A 203 43.84 -6.44 -9.46
C ASP A 203 44.11 -5.51 -10.67
N ARG A 204 45.36 -5.20 -11.04
CA ARG A 204 45.69 -4.32 -12.17
C ARG A 204 46.59 -4.98 -13.21
N ASP A 205 45.96 -5.67 -14.14
CA ASP A 205 46.62 -6.35 -15.26
C ASP A 205 46.97 -5.41 -16.41
N VAL A 206 48.06 -5.74 -17.12
CA VAL A 206 48.56 -5.00 -18.27
C VAL A 206 48.79 -5.92 -19.46
N VAL A 207 48.03 -5.73 -20.54
CA VAL A 207 48.31 -6.32 -21.86
C VAL A 207 49.23 -5.38 -22.64
N THR A 208 50.40 -5.88 -23.02
CA THR A 208 51.46 -5.01 -23.57
C THR A 208 51.43 -4.86 -25.09
N ASP A 209 50.89 -5.83 -25.82
CA ASP A 209 50.99 -5.94 -27.28
C ASP A 209 49.67 -6.26 -27.99
N PHE A 210 48.53 -5.93 -27.36
CA PHE A 210 47.18 -6.17 -27.88
C PHE A 210 46.99 -5.66 -29.33
N VAL A 211 46.62 -6.54 -30.25
CA VAL A 211 46.33 -6.24 -31.65
C VAL A 211 44.83 -6.17 -31.90
N ARG A 212 44.31 -4.94 -31.99
CA ARG A 212 42.90 -4.66 -32.30
C ARG A 212 42.39 -5.39 -33.55
N GLY A 213 41.17 -5.89 -33.49
CA GLY A 213 40.51 -6.64 -34.54
C GLY A 213 40.98 -8.10 -34.67
N GLN A 214 42.16 -8.43 -34.14
CA GLN A 214 42.74 -9.75 -34.12
C GLN A 214 42.48 -10.39 -32.74
N ASP A 215 43.08 -9.82 -31.70
CA ASP A 215 42.96 -10.29 -30.33
C ASP A 215 41.58 -9.95 -29.72
N LYS A 216 41.28 -10.58 -28.59
CA LYS A 216 40.00 -10.47 -27.90
C LYS A 216 40.18 -10.33 -26.40
N ILE A 217 39.31 -9.54 -25.78
CA ILE A 217 39.16 -9.49 -24.32
C ILE A 217 37.90 -10.26 -23.97
N ASP A 218 38.03 -11.27 -23.13
CA ASP A 218 36.93 -12.12 -22.71
C ASP A 218 36.28 -11.58 -21.44
N LEU A 219 35.06 -11.04 -21.59
CA LEU A 219 34.27 -10.42 -20.52
C LEU A 219 33.08 -11.29 -20.10
N ARG A 220 32.95 -12.50 -20.66
CA ARG A 220 31.79 -13.36 -20.42
C ARG A 220 31.61 -13.73 -18.95
N SER A 221 32.71 -13.78 -18.19
CA SER A 221 32.69 -14.07 -16.75
C SER A 221 32.03 -12.97 -15.91
N LEU A 222 32.02 -11.73 -16.41
CA LEU A 222 31.37 -10.56 -15.81
C LEU A 222 29.91 -10.42 -16.25
N ASN A 223 29.42 -11.33 -17.09
CA ASN A 223 28.06 -11.36 -17.63
C ASN A 223 27.68 -10.20 -18.58
N ILE A 224 28.61 -9.30 -18.90
CA ILE A 224 28.42 -8.16 -19.81
C ILE A 224 28.04 -8.63 -21.22
N ASN A 225 26.93 -8.13 -21.75
CA ASN A 225 26.47 -8.35 -23.12
C ASN A 225 26.47 -7.08 -23.97
N ASP A 226 26.33 -5.89 -23.37
CA ASP A 226 26.13 -4.66 -24.14
C ASP A 226 27.39 -3.80 -24.30
N TRP A 227 27.59 -3.29 -25.51
CA TRP A 227 28.71 -2.40 -25.81
C TRP A 227 28.54 -1.02 -25.14
N THR A 228 27.30 -0.52 -25.02
CA THR A 228 27.03 0.78 -24.38
C THR A 228 27.35 0.72 -22.90
N THR A 229 26.94 -0.37 -22.22
CA THR A 229 27.33 -0.66 -20.83
C THR A 229 28.84 -0.68 -20.67
N LEU A 230 29.55 -1.44 -21.52
CA LEU A 230 31.01 -1.52 -21.44
C LEU A 230 31.69 -0.17 -21.69
N GLN A 231 31.15 0.68 -22.57
CA GLN A 231 31.72 2.02 -22.81
C GLN A 231 31.78 2.88 -21.55
N LEU A 232 30.89 2.64 -20.57
CA LEU A 232 30.91 3.32 -19.27
C LEU A 232 32.08 2.86 -18.39
N LEU A 233 32.62 1.68 -18.64
CA LEU A 233 33.73 1.06 -17.89
C LEU A 233 35.10 1.38 -18.49
N ILE A 234 35.13 1.90 -19.72
CA ILE A 234 36.35 2.18 -20.47
C ILE A 234 36.80 3.63 -20.22
N SER A 235 38.04 3.81 -19.76
CA SER A 235 38.66 5.12 -19.58
C SER A 235 40.03 5.23 -20.24
N ASN A 236 40.58 6.45 -20.28
CA ASN A 236 41.93 6.76 -20.78
C ASN A 236 42.82 7.18 -19.61
N ASP A 237 44.03 6.62 -19.50
CA ASP A 237 44.99 6.96 -18.44
C ASP A 237 45.77 8.27 -18.68
N GLY A 238 45.44 9.02 -19.73
CA GLY A 238 46.12 10.22 -20.17
C GLY A 238 47.36 9.97 -21.04
N GLN A 239 47.70 8.70 -21.31
CA GLN A 239 48.84 8.27 -22.12
C GLN A 239 48.41 7.43 -23.34
N ASP A 240 47.15 7.59 -23.78
CA ASP A 240 46.54 6.84 -24.88
C ASP A 240 46.46 5.32 -24.62
N ASN A 241 46.40 4.90 -23.36
CA ASN A 241 46.09 3.52 -23.00
C ASN A 241 44.61 3.40 -22.60
N ALA A 242 43.97 2.30 -22.98
CA ALA A 242 42.59 1.99 -22.61
C ALA A 242 42.61 1.22 -21.28
N LEU A 243 41.75 1.62 -20.35
CA LEU A 243 41.55 0.94 -19.08
C LEU A 243 40.10 0.44 -19.03
N ILE A 244 39.91 -0.87 -18.90
CA ILE A 244 38.61 -1.46 -18.55
C ILE A 244 38.61 -1.66 -17.05
N THR A 245 37.73 -1.00 -16.31
CA THR A 245 37.70 -1.05 -14.84
C THR A 245 36.34 -1.54 -14.35
N THR A 246 36.36 -2.48 -13.42
CA THR A 246 35.19 -2.95 -12.68
C THR A 246 35.47 -2.97 -11.19
N PHE A 247 34.44 -3.10 -10.37
CA PHE A 247 34.60 -3.25 -8.93
C PHE A 247 33.57 -4.22 -8.37
N PHE A 248 33.97 -4.97 -7.35
CA PHE A 248 33.13 -5.92 -6.63
C PHE A 248 33.72 -6.14 -5.24
N ASN A 249 32.87 -6.25 -4.22
CA ASN A 249 33.27 -6.36 -2.81
C ASN A 249 34.17 -5.18 -2.37
N GLY A 250 34.02 -4.01 -2.99
CA GLY A 250 34.88 -2.84 -2.78
C GLY A 250 36.28 -2.92 -3.41
N ASP A 251 36.64 -4.05 -4.04
CA ASP A 251 37.92 -4.24 -4.72
C ASP A 251 37.81 -3.84 -6.20
N ILE A 252 38.84 -3.16 -6.71
CA ILE A 252 38.91 -2.74 -8.11
C ILE A 252 39.65 -3.80 -8.91
N SER A 253 39.08 -4.21 -10.04
CA SER A 253 39.78 -4.99 -11.08
C SER A 253 39.93 -4.11 -12.32
N GLN A 254 41.11 -4.09 -12.92
CA GLN A 254 41.41 -3.24 -14.06
C GLN A 254 42.32 -3.94 -15.07
N LEU A 255 41.90 -3.93 -16.34
CA LEU A 255 42.74 -4.35 -17.45
C LEU A 255 43.21 -3.13 -18.24
N LYS A 256 44.53 -2.95 -18.31
CA LYS A 256 45.17 -1.92 -19.12
C LYS A 256 45.63 -2.49 -20.46
N LEU A 257 45.25 -1.84 -21.56
CA LEU A 257 45.76 -2.13 -22.90
C LEU A 257 46.77 -1.06 -23.30
N ASN A 258 48.06 -1.39 -23.23
CA ASN A 258 49.13 -0.45 -23.55
C ASN A 258 49.11 -0.07 -25.04
N GLY A 259 49.21 1.23 -25.32
CA GLY A 259 49.25 1.80 -26.66
C GLY A 259 47.92 1.82 -27.39
N ILE A 260 46.81 1.44 -26.75
CA ILE A 260 45.48 1.38 -27.35
C ILE A 260 44.62 2.54 -26.89
N ASN A 261 44.33 3.49 -27.77
CA ASN A 261 43.40 4.57 -27.44
C ASN A 261 41.97 3.99 -27.27
N PRO A 262 41.28 4.28 -26.15
CA PRO A 262 39.97 3.68 -25.85
C PRO A 262 38.89 4.01 -26.89
N ASN A 263 38.94 5.18 -27.54
CA ASN A 263 37.97 5.56 -28.57
C ASN A 263 38.09 4.72 -29.84
N LEU A 264 39.17 3.95 -29.99
CA LEU A 264 39.35 3.08 -31.12
C LEU A 264 38.68 1.73 -30.87
N LEU A 265 38.57 1.25 -29.62
CA LEU A 265 37.98 -0.05 -29.27
C LEU A 265 36.58 -0.22 -29.84
N GLN A 266 36.25 -1.45 -30.24
CA GLN A 266 34.95 -1.81 -30.80
C GLN A 266 34.47 -3.14 -30.22
N ALA A 267 33.18 -3.44 -30.35
CA ALA A 267 32.60 -4.70 -29.92
C ALA A 267 33.30 -5.94 -30.53
N SER A 268 33.91 -5.82 -31.72
CA SER A 268 34.69 -6.90 -32.34
C SER A 268 36.01 -7.21 -31.64
N ASP A 269 36.47 -6.37 -30.72
CA ASP A 269 37.68 -6.58 -29.91
C ASP A 269 37.38 -7.43 -28.65
N LEU A 270 36.15 -7.93 -28.50
CA LEU A 270 35.64 -8.53 -27.27
C LEU A 270 34.95 -9.87 -27.50
N LEU A 271 34.91 -10.68 -26.44
CA LEU A 271 33.97 -11.78 -26.29
C LEU A 271 32.98 -11.38 -25.20
N LEU A 272 31.75 -11.07 -25.62
CA LEU A 272 30.64 -10.71 -24.74
C LEU A 272 29.79 -11.94 -24.40
N ASN A 273 29.06 -11.87 -23.27
CA ASN A 273 28.14 -12.94 -22.92
C ASN A 273 27.05 -13.07 -24.00
N THR A 274 26.62 -14.29 -24.30
CA THR A 274 25.57 -14.58 -25.31
C THR A 274 24.48 -15.48 -24.75
N VAL A 275 24.55 -15.80 -23.45
CA VAL A 275 23.61 -16.67 -22.77
C VAL A 275 22.39 -15.83 -22.37
N ASN A 276 21.25 -16.09 -23.00
CA ASN A 276 19.96 -15.55 -22.57
C ASN A 276 19.35 -16.50 -21.53
N GLN A 277 19.54 -16.17 -20.26
CA GLN A 277 19.02 -16.91 -19.12
C GLN A 277 18.71 -15.91 -18.01
N ALA A 278 17.51 -16.03 -17.42
CA ALA A 278 17.15 -15.32 -16.20
C ALA A 278 18.02 -15.77 -15.01
N GLN A 279 18.54 -14.82 -14.27
CA GLN A 279 19.48 -14.99 -13.17
C GLN A 279 19.12 -14.10 -11.98
N THR A 280 19.72 -14.42 -10.84
CA THR A 280 19.76 -13.52 -9.70
C THR A 280 21.22 -13.20 -9.42
N VAL A 281 21.56 -11.92 -9.49
CA VAL A 281 22.92 -11.40 -9.34
C VAL A 281 22.96 -10.62 -8.04
N ASP A 282 23.72 -11.14 -7.07
CA ASP A 282 23.82 -10.59 -5.72
C ASP A 282 25.17 -9.92 -5.53
N GLY A 283 25.14 -8.70 -5.00
CA GLY A 283 26.28 -7.99 -4.45
C GLY A 283 26.63 -8.45 -3.04
N THR A 284 27.28 -7.56 -2.31
CA THR A 284 27.94 -7.78 -1.03
C THR A 284 27.46 -6.74 -0.01
N ASN A 285 28.30 -6.23 0.88
CA ASN A 285 27.94 -5.07 1.71
C ASN A 285 28.89 -3.88 1.46
N PHE A 286 29.51 -3.89 0.30
CA PHE A 286 30.47 -2.90 -0.18
C PHE A 286 30.02 -2.48 -1.57
N ALA A 287 30.55 -1.36 -2.07
CA ALA A 287 30.28 -0.94 -3.44
C ALA A 287 30.57 -2.06 -4.45
N ASP A 288 29.55 -2.39 -5.23
CA ASP A 288 29.53 -3.45 -6.22
C ASP A 288 29.10 -2.93 -7.59
N GLN A 289 29.66 -3.52 -8.64
CA GLN A 289 29.22 -3.31 -10.00
C GLN A 289 28.67 -4.61 -10.57
N LEU A 290 27.36 -4.66 -10.85
CA LEU A 290 26.64 -5.88 -11.20
C LEU A 290 26.05 -5.81 -12.62
N PHE A 291 26.02 -6.94 -13.32
CA PHE A 291 25.51 -7.04 -14.71
C PHE A 291 24.53 -8.22 -14.86
N GLY A 292 23.30 -7.94 -15.32
CA GLY A 292 22.20 -8.89 -15.52
C GLY A 292 22.35 -9.72 -16.80
N GLY A 293 22.65 -9.06 -17.92
CA GLY A 293 22.96 -9.73 -19.17
C GLY A 293 21.80 -9.71 -20.17
N LEU A 294 21.37 -10.90 -20.63
CA LEU A 294 20.35 -11.03 -21.68
C LEU A 294 18.99 -11.54 -21.17
N GLY A 295 18.93 -11.95 -19.90
CA GLY A 295 17.78 -12.60 -19.29
C GLY A 295 16.84 -11.61 -18.63
N ASN A 296 15.74 -12.11 -18.08
CA ASN A 296 14.94 -11.32 -17.16
C ASN A 296 15.53 -11.52 -15.76
N ASP A 297 16.40 -10.62 -15.35
CA ASP A 297 17.30 -10.80 -14.23
C ASP A 297 16.79 -10.08 -12.98
N THR A 298 17.34 -10.46 -11.83
CA THR A 298 17.11 -9.76 -10.55
C THR A 298 18.46 -9.37 -9.97
N LEU A 299 18.71 -8.08 -9.85
CA LEU A 299 19.96 -7.52 -9.34
C LEU A 299 19.74 -6.95 -7.95
N ARG A 300 20.59 -7.35 -6.99
CA ARG A 300 20.50 -6.93 -5.59
C ARG A 300 21.85 -6.42 -5.10
N GLY A 301 21.98 -5.13 -4.83
CA GLY A 301 23.23 -4.51 -4.34
C GLY A 301 23.49 -4.77 -2.85
N PHE A 302 22.41 -4.71 -2.06
CA PHE A 302 22.35 -4.81 -0.60
C PHE A 302 22.86 -3.58 0.15
N ARG A 303 24.15 -3.43 0.39
CA ARG A 303 24.72 -2.26 1.07
C ARG A 303 25.93 -1.77 0.30
N GLY A 304 26.10 -0.46 0.25
CA GLY A 304 27.21 0.16 -0.47
C GLY A 304 26.65 1.04 -1.58
N ASP A 305 27.50 1.88 -2.15
CA ASP A 305 27.10 2.68 -3.32
C ASP A 305 27.31 1.81 -4.56
N ASP A 306 26.25 1.14 -5.01
CA ASP A 306 26.32 0.11 -6.04
C ASP A 306 25.96 0.64 -7.43
N VAL A 307 26.44 -0.04 -8.48
CA VAL A 307 26.11 0.26 -9.87
C VAL A 307 25.57 -1.00 -10.55
N LEU A 308 24.28 -1.00 -10.87
CA LEU A 308 23.57 -2.17 -11.38
C LEU A 308 23.14 -1.95 -12.84
N PHE A 309 23.49 -2.88 -13.73
CA PHE A 309 23.12 -2.88 -15.15
C PHE A 309 22.24 -4.09 -15.49
N GLY A 310 20.98 -3.86 -15.85
CA GLY A 310 20.08 -4.92 -16.35
C GLY A 310 20.49 -5.45 -17.71
N GLU A 311 20.79 -4.51 -18.62
CA GLU A 311 21.12 -4.74 -20.04
C GLU A 311 19.90 -5.12 -20.90
N GLN A 312 19.68 -6.38 -21.26
CA GLN A 312 18.48 -6.78 -22.03
C GLN A 312 17.61 -7.73 -21.23
N GLY A 313 16.31 -7.49 -21.23
CA GLY A 313 15.32 -8.34 -20.58
C GLY A 313 14.42 -7.51 -19.67
N ASP A 314 13.36 -8.10 -19.15
CA ASP A 314 12.53 -7.41 -18.15
C ASP A 314 13.17 -7.62 -16.76
N ASP A 315 13.94 -6.65 -16.30
CA ASP A 315 14.79 -6.79 -15.12
C ASP A 315 14.15 -6.23 -13.84
N ARG A 316 14.61 -6.73 -12.68
CA ARG A 316 14.21 -6.21 -11.37
C ARG A 316 15.41 -5.76 -10.56
N PHE A 317 15.33 -4.54 -10.02
CA PHE A 317 16.40 -3.92 -9.24
C PHE A 317 16.01 -3.72 -7.79
N GLU A 318 16.91 -4.12 -6.89
CA GLU A 318 16.90 -3.79 -5.47
C GLU A 318 18.28 -3.24 -5.12
N GLY A 319 18.48 -1.91 -5.22
CA GLY A 319 19.76 -1.27 -4.89
C GLY A 319 20.20 -1.63 -3.47
N GLY A 320 19.39 -1.20 -2.50
CA GLY A 320 19.62 -1.53 -1.10
C GLY A 320 19.89 -0.25 -0.32
N SER A 321 20.77 -0.30 0.67
CA SER A 321 21.24 0.91 1.37
C SER A 321 22.53 1.41 0.74
N GLY A 322 22.78 2.71 0.76
CA GLY A 322 23.82 3.37 -0.05
C GLY A 322 23.20 4.16 -1.20
N ASP A 323 24.01 5.02 -1.82
CA ASP A 323 23.58 5.85 -2.95
C ASP A 323 23.81 5.08 -4.26
N ASP A 324 22.79 4.35 -4.73
CA ASP A 324 22.93 3.42 -5.86
C ASP A 324 22.66 4.07 -7.23
N THR A 325 23.32 3.56 -8.28
CA THR A 325 23.06 3.95 -9.68
C THR A 325 22.54 2.76 -10.49
N LEU A 326 21.32 2.90 -11.02
CA LEU A 326 20.59 1.83 -11.68
C LEU A 326 20.40 2.14 -13.18
N TYR A 327 20.73 1.15 -14.02
CA TYR A 327 20.57 1.17 -15.47
C TYR A 327 19.65 0.01 -15.88
N GLY A 328 18.42 0.30 -16.30
CA GLY A 328 17.47 -0.71 -16.75
C GLY A 328 17.91 -1.38 -18.05
N GLY A 329 18.32 -0.57 -19.02
CA GLY A 329 18.63 -1.06 -20.36
C GLY A 329 17.37 -1.20 -21.22
N THR A 330 17.19 -2.36 -21.86
CA THR A 330 16.02 -2.63 -22.71
C THR A 330 15.13 -3.70 -22.10
N GLY A 331 13.85 -3.40 -21.96
CA GLY A 331 12.84 -4.33 -21.47
C GLY A 331 11.86 -3.57 -20.59
N ASN A 332 10.92 -4.25 -19.94
CA ASN A 332 10.01 -3.61 -18.99
C ASN A 332 10.58 -3.76 -17.58
N ASP A 333 11.39 -2.79 -17.17
CA ASP A 333 12.18 -2.93 -15.96
C ASP A 333 11.41 -2.47 -14.72
N VAL A 334 11.74 -3.05 -13.57
CA VAL A 334 11.10 -2.74 -12.28
C VAL A 334 12.14 -2.33 -11.25
N PHE A 335 12.07 -1.08 -10.80
CA PHE A 335 12.97 -0.53 -9.77
C PHE A 335 12.25 -0.49 -8.43
N ASN A 336 12.75 -1.22 -7.43
CA ASN A 336 12.13 -1.30 -6.11
C ASN A 336 12.54 -0.10 -5.24
N PHE A 337 11.55 0.68 -4.79
CA PHE A 337 11.76 1.76 -3.85
C PHE A 337 11.17 1.42 -2.48
N ALA A 338 11.96 1.58 -1.41
CA ALA A 338 11.62 1.22 -0.04
C ALA A 338 12.30 2.17 0.96
N TYR A 339 11.91 2.09 2.24
CA TYR A 339 12.61 2.79 3.31
C TYR A 339 14.05 2.30 3.45
N SER A 340 14.93 3.19 3.94
CA SER A 340 16.36 2.93 4.20
C SER A 340 17.18 2.60 2.94
N GLN A 341 16.67 2.98 1.78
CA GLN A 341 17.44 3.16 0.56
C GLN A 341 17.85 4.63 0.54
N ASP A 342 19.13 4.96 0.40
CA ASP A 342 19.61 6.34 0.57
C ASP A 342 19.19 7.19 -0.66
N ARG A 343 20.13 7.68 -1.47
CA ARG A 343 19.81 8.49 -2.66
C ARG A 343 20.14 7.75 -3.94
N ASP A 344 19.20 6.93 -4.39
CA ASP A 344 19.31 6.14 -5.60
C ASP A 344 18.99 6.96 -6.86
N VAL A 345 19.63 6.60 -7.97
CA VAL A 345 19.43 7.21 -9.28
C VAL A 345 19.11 6.15 -10.33
N VAL A 346 17.92 6.22 -10.93
CA VAL A 346 17.62 5.52 -12.18
C VAL A 346 18.00 6.42 -13.34
N THR A 347 18.87 5.94 -14.21
CA THR A 347 19.53 6.77 -15.22
C THR A 347 18.82 6.82 -16.56
N ASP A 348 18.06 5.78 -16.90
CA ASP A 348 17.50 5.53 -18.23
C ASP A 348 16.02 5.11 -18.24
N PHE A 349 15.28 5.39 -17.15
CA PHE A 349 13.87 5.05 -16.99
C PHE A 349 12.99 5.42 -18.21
N VAL A 350 12.34 4.42 -18.80
CA VAL A 350 11.45 4.56 -19.95
C VAL A 350 9.99 4.60 -19.50
N ARG A 351 9.42 5.80 -19.46
CA ARG A 351 8.05 6.03 -19.00
C ARG A 351 7.01 5.25 -19.82
N GLY A 352 6.03 4.65 -19.14
CA GLY A 352 5.00 3.78 -19.75
C GLY A 352 5.46 2.35 -20.05
N GLN A 353 6.77 2.08 -20.01
CA GLN A 353 7.37 0.75 -20.16
C GLN A 353 7.80 0.25 -18.79
N ASP A 354 8.74 0.95 -18.17
CA ASP A 354 9.30 0.61 -16.86
C ASP A 354 8.35 0.98 -15.72
N LYS A 355 8.65 0.47 -14.53
CA LYS A 355 7.86 0.66 -13.31
C LYS A 355 8.73 0.93 -12.10
N ILE A 356 8.25 1.80 -11.22
CA ILE A 356 8.75 1.93 -9.85
C ILE A 356 7.83 1.14 -8.93
N ASP A 357 8.39 0.20 -8.17
CA ASP A 357 7.66 -0.63 -7.24
C ASP A 357 7.65 0.00 -5.84
N LEU A 358 6.45 0.41 -5.40
CA LEU A 358 6.21 1.09 -4.12
C LEU A 358 5.40 0.23 -3.14
N ARG A 359 5.12 -1.03 -3.49
CA ARG A 359 4.24 -1.89 -2.69
C ARG A 359 4.76 -2.13 -1.27
N SER A 360 6.07 -2.09 -1.08
CA SER A 360 6.74 -2.21 0.23
C SER A 360 6.45 -1.03 1.15
N LEU A 361 6.13 0.15 0.60
CA LEU A 361 5.75 1.36 1.32
C LEU A 361 4.25 1.43 1.59
N ASN A 362 3.48 0.45 1.12
CA ASN A 362 2.04 0.33 1.33
C ASN A 362 1.16 1.42 0.67
N ILE A 363 1.73 2.25 -0.20
CA ILE A 363 1.02 3.29 -0.95
C ILE A 363 0.05 2.65 -1.97
N ASN A 364 -1.23 2.99 -1.92
CA ASN A 364 -2.27 2.52 -2.85
C ASN A 364 -2.74 3.62 -3.82
N ASP A 365 -2.76 4.89 -3.43
CA ASP A 365 -3.35 5.96 -4.25
C ASP A 365 -2.34 6.91 -4.93
N TRP A 366 -2.72 7.39 -6.12
CA TRP A 366 -1.94 8.34 -6.91
C TRP A 366 -1.86 9.71 -6.23
N THR A 367 -2.92 10.18 -5.57
CA THR A 367 -2.96 11.48 -4.91
C THR A 367 -1.92 11.54 -3.79
N THR A 368 -1.83 10.48 -2.98
CA THR A 368 -0.81 10.33 -1.94
C THR A 368 0.58 10.35 -2.55
N LEU A 369 0.82 9.53 -3.59
CA LEU A 369 2.12 9.48 -4.26
C LEU A 369 2.54 10.83 -4.86
N GLN A 370 1.60 11.61 -5.39
CA GLN A 370 1.90 12.94 -5.95
C GLN A 370 2.49 13.89 -4.91
N LEU A 371 2.15 13.74 -3.63
CA LEU A 371 2.71 14.55 -2.54
C LEU A 371 4.19 14.23 -2.27
N LEU A 372 4.64 13.04 -2.69
CA LEU A 372 6.01 12.55 -2.51
C LEU A 372 6.92 12.89 -3.70
N ILE A 373 6.34 13.30 -4.83
CA ILE A 373 7.04 13.57 -6.07
C ILE A 373 7.38 15.07 -6.17
N SER A 374 8.67 15.37 -6.36
CA SER A 374 9.16 16.73 -6.57
C SER A 374 10.09 16.84 -7.78
N ASN A 375 10.48 18.07 -8.13
CA ASN A 375 11.43 18.37 -9.20
C ASN A 375 12.73 18.90 -8.57
N ASP A 376 13.88 18.38 -9.00
CA ASP A 376 15.20 18.82 -8.50
C ASP A 376 15.70 20.15 -9.09
N GLY A 377 14.90 20.80 -9.93
CA GLY A 377 15.23 22.02 -10.66
C GLY A 377 15.98 21.78 -11.98
N GLN A 378 16.26 20.53 -12.33
CA GLN A 378 16.93 20.10 -13.56
C GLN A 378 16.05 19.17 -14.40
N ASP A 379 14.73 19.23 -14.21
CA ASP A 379 13.73 18.38 -14.87
C ASP A 379 13.86 16.88 -14.55
N ASN A 380 14.42 16.54 -13.38
CA ASN A 380 14.39 15.17 -12.85
C ASN A 380 13.29 15.04 -11.80
N ALA A 381 12.62 13.89 -11.78
CA ALA A 381 11.63 13.54 -10.78
C ALA A 381 12.33 12.94 -9.56
N LEU A 382 11.98 13.41 -8.37
CA LEU A 382 12.44 12.87 -7.10
C LEU A 382 11.24 12.31 -6.35
N ILE A 383 11.25 11.01 -6.03
CA ILE A 383 10.29 10.39 -5.11
C ILE A 383 10.98 10.35 -3.75
N THR A 384 10.45 11.03 -2.75
CA THR A 384 11.09 11.15 -1.43
C THR A 384 10.16 10.67 -0.33
N THR A 385 10.67 9.81 0.54
CA THR A 385 10.02 9.38 1.78
C THR A 385 10.96 9.57 2.96
N PHE A 386 10.43 9.51 4.17
CA PHE A 386 11.24 9.56 5.38
C PHE A 386 10.68 8.64 6.46
N PHE A 387 11.57 8.00 7.20
CA PHE A 387 11.23 7.11 8.31
C PHE A 387 12.43 7.05 9.27
N ASN A 388 12.16 6.99 10.57
CA ASN A 388 13.15 7.04 11.64
C ASN A 388 14.08 8.28 11.55
N GLY A 389 13.59 9.37 10.95
CA GLY A 389 14.36 10.59 10.67
C GLY A 389 15.34 10.50 9.49
N ASP A 390 15.44 9.34 8.83
CA ASP A 390 16.25 9.13 7.64
C ASP A 390 15.42 9.40 6.38
N ILE A 391 16.04 9.97 5.35
CA ILE A 391 15.41 10.26 4.07
C ILE A 391 15.78 9.17 3.08
N SER A 392 14.77 8.60 2.43
CA SER A 392 14.94 7.75 1.25
C SER A 392 14.49 8.50 0.01
N GLN A 393 15.29 8.47 -1.04
CA GLN A 393 15.00 9.22 -2.26
C GLN A 393 15.41 8.44 -3.52
N LEU A 394 14.47 8.32 -4.45
CA LEU A 394 14.72 7.81 -5.79
C LEU A 394 14.66 8.96 -6.81
N LYS A 395 15.74 9.17 -7.53
CA LYS A 395 15.81 10.11 -8.65
C LYS A 395 15.62 9.40 -9.99
N LEU A 396 14.67 9.87 -10.78
CA LEU A 396 14.49 9.46 -12.18
C LEU A 396 15.13 10.52 -13.09
N ASN A 397 16.33 10.22 -13.59
CA ASN A 397 17.12 11.15 -14.38
C ASN A 397 16.48 11.41 -15.75
N GLY A 398 16.36 12.68 -16.15
CA GLY A 398 15.74 13.11 -17.39
C GLY A 398 14.20 13.05 -17.42
N ILE A 399 13.53 12.70 -16.32
CA ILE A 399 12.08 12.54 -16.26
C ILE A 399 11.42 13.72 -15.55
N ASN A 400 10.69 14.54 -16.30
CA ASN A 400 9.90 15.62 -15.67
C ASN A 400 8.74 15.02 -14.84
N PRO A 401 8.61 15.38 -13.55
CA PRO A 401 7.61 14.79 -12.66
C PRO A 401 6.16 15.03 -13.09
N ASN A 402 5.87 16.12 -13.81
CA ASN A 402 4.52 16.40 -14.31
C ASN A 402 4.07 15.45 -15.42
N LEU A 403 4.98 14.64 -15.94
CA LEU A 403 4.67 13.66 -16.97
C LEU A 403 4.41 12.26 -16.40
N LEU A 404 4.75 12.03 -15.12
CA LEU A 404 4.47 10.77 -14.44
C LEU A 404 2.97 10.59 -14.22
N GLN A 405 2.55 9.34 -14.23
CA GLN A 405 1.17 8.91 -14.01
C GLN A 405 1.15 7.61 -13.20
N ALA A 406 0.00 7.26 -12.62
CA ALA A 406 -0.14 6.06 -11.80
C ALA A 406 0.35 4.77 -12.50
N SER A 407 0.23 4.67 -13.83
CA SER A 407 0.70 3.51 -14.59
C SER A 407 2.22 3.36 -14.67
N ASP A 408 3.00 4.34 -14.21
CA ASP A 408 4.46 4.26 -14.10
C ASP A 408 4.89 3.59 -12.78
N PHE A 409 3.93 3.18 -11.94
CA PHE A 409 4.16 2.63 -10.61
C PHE A 409 3.44 1.30 -10.40
N LEU A 410 4.01 0.45 -9.55
CA LEU A 410 3.30 -0.66 -8.93
C LEU A 410 2.89 -0.22 -7.53
N LEU A 411 1.59 0.03 -7.35
CA LEU A 411 0.98 0.42 -6.08
C LEU A 411 0.46 -0.81 -5.32
N ASN A 412 0.34 -0.69 -4.01
CA ASN A 412 -0.23 -1.76 -3.20
C ASN A 412 -1.70 -1.99 -3.59
N THR A 413 -2.16 -3.24 -3.57
CA THR A 413 -3.56 -3.62 -3.90
C THR A 413 -4.16 -4.55 -2.86
N VAL A 414 -3.46 -4.77 -1.74
CA VAL A 414 -3.89 -5.66 -0.67
C VAL A 414 -4.81 -4.91 0.28
N ASN A 415 -6.11 -5.22 0.25
CA ASN A 415 -7.09 -4.70 1.21
C ASN A 415 -7.07 -5.54 2.50
N GLN A 416 -6.32 -5.07 3.49
CA GLN A 416 -6.22 -5.68 4.81
C GLN A 416 -5.94 -4.60 5.85
N ALA A 417 -6.70 -4.61 6.93
CA ALA A 417 -6.44 -3.79 8.10
C ALA A 417 -5.04 -4.06 8.69
N GLN A 418 -4.30 -2.99 8.95
CA GLN A 418 -2.94 -2.99 9.46
C GLN A 418 -2.81 -2.14 10.71
N THR A 419 -1.69 -2.32 11.40
CA THR A 419 -1.22 -1.39 12.41
C THR A 419 0.18 -0.94 12.02
N VAL A 420 0.32 0.34 11.71
CA VAL A 420 1.56 0.94 11.23
C VAL A 420 2.11 1.86 12.31
N ASP A 421 3.25 1.48 12.86
CA ASP A 421 3.90 2.17 13.96
C ASP A 421 5.13 2.93 13.46
N GLY A 422 5.18 4.21 13.80
CA GLY A 422 6.35 5.06 13.69
C GLY A 422 7.36 4.82 14.81
N THR A 423 8.20 5.82 15.02
CA THR A 423 9.38 5.80 15.87
C THR A 423 9.33 6.94 16.88
N ASN A 424 10.47 7.53 17.26
CA ASN A 424 10.48 8.78 18.05
C ASN A 424 11.06 9.95 17.25
N PHE A 425 11.14 9.79 15.95
CA PHE A 425 11.63 10.76 14.98
C PHE A 425 10.51 11.10 14.00
N ALA A 426 10.70 12.10 13.16
CA ALA A 426 9.74 12.39 12.10
C ALA A 426 9.62 11.18 11.16
N ASP A 427 8.39 10.69 11.01
CA ASP A 427 8.03 9.52 10.23
C ASP A 427 6.98 9.84 9.18
N GLN A 428 7.07 9.16 8.04
CA GLN A 428 6.02 9.14 7.03
C GLN A 428 5.41 7.75 6.94
N LEU A 429 4.13 7.62 7.28
CA LEU A 429 3.44 6.33 7.40
C LEU A 429 2.26 6.24 6.43
N PHE A 430 2.03 5.04 5.87
CA PHE A 430 0.95 4.77 4.90
C PHE A 430 0.13 3.53 5.32
N GLY A 431 -1.18 3.70 5.51
CA GLY A 431 -2.15 2.65 5.84
C GLY A 431 -2.59 1.83 4.62
N GLY A 432 -2.84 2.51 3.51
CA GLY A 432 -3.11 1.87 2.22
C GLY A 432 -4.58 1.48 2.07
N LEU A 433 -4.86 0.18 1.91
CA LEU A 433 -6.24 -0.31 1.78
C LEU A 433 -6.64 -1.10 3.03
N GLY A 434 -7.80 -0.79 3.57
CA GLY A 434 -8.36 -1.46 4.73
C GLY A 434 -8.54 -0.48 5.89
N ASN A 435 -9.12 -0.95 6.99
CA ASN A 435 -9.34 -0.09 8.15
C ASN A 435 -8.09 -0.14 9.04
N ASP A 436 -7.20 0.82 8.87
CA ASP A 436 -5.85 0.80 9.42
C ASP A 436 -5.76 1.58 10.74
N THR A 437 -4.68 1.32 11.49
CA THR A 437 -4.32 2.10 12.67
C THR A 437 -2.90 2.63 12.51
N LEU A 438 -2.75 3.95 12.43
CA LEU A 438 -1.46 4.63 12.26
C LEU A 438 -1.07 5.36 13.54
N ARG A 439 0.14 5.11 14.03
CA ARG A 439 0.67 5.70 15.27
C ARG A 439 2.04 6.32 15.04
N GLY A 440 2.15 7.66 15.08
CA GLY A 440 3.41 8.40 14.87
C GLY A 440 4.33 8.38 16.10
N PHE A 441 3.74 8.42 17.29
CA PHE A 441 4.38 8.53 18.60
C PHE A 441 5.06 9.87 18.87
N ARG A 442 6.32 10.07 18.51
CA ARG A 442 7.02 11.35 18.73
C ARG A 442 7.72 11.73 17.44
N GLY A 443 7.76 13.00 17.13
CA GLY A 443 8.27 13.45 15.84
C GLY A 443 7.27 14.39 15.22
N ASN A 444 7.65 15.04 14.13
CA ASN A 444 6.67 15.75 13.31
C ASN A 444 6.30 14.77 12.20
N ASP A 445 5.23 14.03 12.40
CA ASP A 445 4.91 12.87 11.58
C ASP A 445 3.91 13.21 10.49
N VAL A 446 3.94 12.45 9.40
CA VAL A 446 2.98 12.55 8.29
C VAL A 446 2.33 11.19 8.07
N LEU A 447 1.05 11.07 8.39
CA LEU A 447 0.31 9.81 8.36
C LEU A 447 -0.75 9.87 7.24
N PHE A 448 -0.80 8.85 6.39
CA PHE A 448 -1.78 8.69 5.33
C PHE A 448 -2.61 7.43 5.54
N GLY A 449 -3.91 7.56 5.80
CA GLY A 449 -4.84 6.42 5.91
C GLY A 449 -5.12 5.78 4.56
N GLU A 450 -5.49 6.64 3.59
CA GLU A 450 -5.87 6.29 2.22
C GLU A 450 -7.30 5.74 2.09
N GLN A 451 -7.55 4.43 1.95
CA GLN A 451 -8.91 3.89 1.85
C GLN A 451 -9.24 2.97 3.01
N GLY A 452 -10.34 3.25 3.70
CA GLY A 452 -10.91 2.46 4.78
C GLY A 452 -11.26 3.34 5.97
N ASP A 453 -11.93 2.78 6.97
CA ASP A 453 -12.21 3.54 8.20
C ASP A 453 -10.95 3.51 9.10
N ASP A 454 -10.13 4.54 9.01
CA ASP A 454 -8.79 4.56 9.60
C ASP A 454 -8.76 5.20 11.00
N ARG A 455 -7.77 4.82 11.80
CA ARG A 455 -7.52 5.38 13.12
C ARG A 455 -6.14 6.02 13.20
N PHE A 456 -6.10 7.28 13.60
CA PHE A 456 -4.85 8.05 13.75
C PHE A 456 -4.53 8.37 15.21
N GLU A 457 -3.26 8.19 15.57
CA GLU A 457 -2.63 8.69 16.79
C GLU A 457 -1.29 9.35 16.41
N GLY A 458 -1.28 10.64 16.11
CA GLY A 458 -0.06 11.38 15.75
C GLY A 458 0.97 11.34 16.88
N GLY A 459 0.57 11.82 18.07
CA GLY A 459 1.39 11.76 19.27
C GLY A 459 1.98 13.13 19.60
N SER A 460 3.28 13.20 19.90
CA SER A 460 3.95 14.45 20.25
C SER A 460 4.82 14.98 19.13
N GLY A 461 4.59 16.22 18.74
CA GLY A 461 5.26 17.00 17.71
C GLY A 461 4.20 17.73 16.89
N ASP A 462 4.60 18.34 15.79
CA ASP A 462 3.64 18.97 14.87
C ASP A 462 3.32 17.96 13.75
N ASP A 463 2.20 17.23 13.90
CA ASP A 463 1.83 16.12 13.00
C ASP A 463 0.90 16.56 11.87
N THR A 464 0.93 15.85 10.73
CA THR A 464 -0.02 16.01 9.64
C THR A 464 -0.70 14.67 9.33
N LEU A 465 -2.02 14.63 9.46
CA LEU A 465 -2.83 13.43 9.37
C LEU A 465 -3.78 13.55 8.17
N TYR A 466 -3.61 12.67 7.17
CA TYR A 466 -4.46 12.57 5.99
C TYR A 466 -5.35 11.34 6.14
N GLY A 467 -6.65 11.54 6.37
CA GLY A 467 -7.63 10.44 6.51
C GLY A 467 -7.79 9.69 5.21
N GLY A 468 -8.50 10.32 4.27
CA GLY A 468 -8.66 9.80 2.92
C GLY A 468 -10.12 9.51 2.63
N ALA A 469 -10.45 8.24 2.36
CA ALA A 469 -11.81 7.77 2.13
C ALA A 469 -12.18 6.72 3.17
N GLY A 470 -13.38 6.80 3.73
CA GLY A 470 -13.83 6.02 4.87
C GLY A 470 -14.21 6.94 6.02
N ASN A 471 -14.68 6.35 7.13
CA ASN A 471 -15.06 7.09 8.34
C ASN A 471 -13.88 7.10 9.31
N ASP A 472 -13.08 8.16 9.26
CA ASP A 472 -11.79 8.20 9.94
C ASP A 472 -11.92 8.71 11.38
N THR A 473 -11.03 8.23 12.26
CA THR A 473 -11.01 8.59 13.68
C THR A 473 -9.65 9.12 14.11
N TYR A 474 -9.59 10.42 14.41
CA TYR A 474 -8.42 11.14 14.91
C TYR A 474 -8.42 11.16 16.44
N SER A 475 -7.54 10.40 17.06
CA SER A 475 -7.53 10.23 18.52
C SER A 475 -6.44 11.03 19.21
N PHE A 476 -6.84 11.80 20.22
CA PHE A 476 -5.95 12.66 20.98
C PHE A 476 -6.05 12.38 22.48
N ILE A 477 -4.90 12.25 23.14
CA ILE A 477 -4.78 12.26 24.60
C ILE A 477 -4.06 13.56 24.98
N ALA A 478 -4.81 14.66 25.02
CA ALA A 478 -4.27 16.01 25.16
C ALA A 478 -3.94 16.39 26.62
N ASP A 479 -3.60 15.40 27.45
CA ASP A 479 -3.11 15.55 28.83
C ASP A 479 -1.62 15.89 28.87
N SER A 480 -0.89 15.52 27.83
CA SER A 480 0.52 15.85 27.58
C SER A 480 0.67 16.64 26.29
N ALA A 481 1.76 17.42 26.18
CA ALA A 481 2.05 18.21 24.99
C ALA A 481 2.07 17.34 23.73
N LEU A 482 1.14 17.59 22.82
CA LEU A 482 1.05 17.00 21.49
C LEU A 482 1.76 17.94 20.52
N GLY A 483 1.25 19.15 20.30
CA GLY A 483 1.94 20.14 19.47
C GLY A 483 0.94 20.93 18.65
N THR A 484 1.28 21.22 17.39
CA THR A 484 0.38 21.82 16.41
C THR A 484 0.09 20.82 15.30
N ASP A 485 -1.03 20.13 15.42
CA ASP A 485 -1.39 19.07 14.48
C ASP A 485 -2.30 19.61 13.38
N THR A 486 -2.20 19.01 12.21
CA THR A 486 -3.01 19.31 11.04
C THR A 486 -3.78 18.08 10.61
N ILE A 487 -5.10 18.18 10.50
CA ILE A 487 -5.95 17.14 9.92
C ILE A 487 -6.33 17.58 8.51
N THR A 488 -6.11 16.71 7.54
CA THR A 488 -6.50 16.89 6.14
C THR A 488 -7.49 15.84 5.71
N GLU A 489 -8.71 16.30 5.51
CA GLU A 489 -9.81 15.49 4.99
C GLU A 489 -10.35 15.96 3.65
N THR A 490 -11.13 15.08 3.02
CA THR A 490 -11.87 15.37 1.79
C THR A 490 -13.38 15.38 2.05
N SER A 491 -14.14 16.21 1.33
CA SER A 491 -15.60 16.29 1.46
C SER A 491 -16.35 15.04 0.98
N THR A 492 -15.62 14.04 0.48
CA THR A 492 -16.15 12.74 0.05
C THR A 492 -15.53 11.59 0.88
N GLY A 493 -14.83 11.93 1.97
CA GLY A 493 -14.07 11.00 2.82
C GLY A 493 -15.00 10.02 3.51
N GLY A 494 -15.86 10.52 4.38
CA GLY A 494 -16.90 9.71 5.00
C GLY A 494 -17.59 10.52 6.09
N THR A 495 -17.78 9.91 7.25
CA THR A 495 -18.21 10.57 8.49
C THR A 495 -17.07 10.50 9.50
N ASP A 496 -16.34 11.58 9.63
CA ASP A 496 -15.05 11.62 10.31
C ASP A 496 -15.18 12.15 11.74
N THR A 497 -14.33 11.64 12.64
CA THR A 497 -14.46 11.84 14.07
C THR A 497 -13.16 12.32 14.70
N ILE A 498 -13.22 13.44 15.42
CA ILE A 498 -12.16 13.86 16.34
C ILE A 498 -12.50 13.37 17.75
N ASN A 499 -11.63 12.56 18.35
CA ASN A 499 -11.89 11.84 19.59
C ASN A 499 -10.90 12.21 20.70
N PHE A 500 -11.40 12.87 21.75
CA PHE A 500 -10.68 13.24 22.97
C PHE A 500 -11.09 12.41 24.19
N SER A 501 -11.78 11.28 24.04
CA SER A 501 -12.29 10.48 25.17
C SER A 501 -11.23 10.02 26.20
N GLY A 502 -9.95 9.99 25.80
CA GLY A 502 -8.82 9.72 26.70
C GLY A 502 -8.25 10.94 27.44
N THR A 503 -8.74 12.15 27.16
CA THR A 503 -8.25 13.42 27.73
C THR A 503 -9.00 13.75 29.03
N THR A 504 -8.27 14.20 30.06
CA THR A 504 -8.83 14.54 31.37
C THR A 504 -8.91 16.04 31.65
N VAL A 505 -8.22 16.85 30.84
CA VAL A 505 -8.30 18.32 30.87
C VAL A 505 -9.36 18.83 29.89
N ALA A 506 -9.81 20.08 30.07
CA ALA A 506 -10.77 20.72 29.19
C ALA A 506 -10.26 20.85 27.74
N VAL A 507 -11.14 20.57 26.77
CA VAL A 507 -10.96 20.65 25.32
C VAL A 507 -11.82 21.78 24.78
N ASN A 508 -11.27 22.64 23.92
CA ASN A 508 -12.02 23.65 23.18
C ASN A 508 -11.85 23.41 21.67
N LEU A 509 -12.87 22.87 21.01
CA LEU A 509 -12.82 22.49 19.60
C LEU A 509 -13.91 23.20 18.81
N ASN A 510 -13.56 23.73 17.65
CA ASN A 510 -14.50 24.25 16.65
C ASN A 510 -14.24 23.59 15.29
N LEU A 511 -15.17 22.74 14.84
CA LEU A 511 -15.07 22.01 13.57
C LEU A 511 -15.22 22.92 12.34
N GLY A 512 -15.69 24.15 12.52
CA GLY A 512 -15.83 25.17 11.47
C GLY A 512 -14.60 26.08 11.31
N LEU A 513 -13.53 25.87 12.08
CA LEU A 513 -12.36 26.76 12.11
C LEU A 513 -11.12 26.12 11.46
N THR A 514 -10.69 26.68 10.32
CA THR A 514 -9.53 26.17 9.54
C THR A 514 -8.20 26.83 9.90
N THR A 515 -8.21 27.91 10.67
CA THR A 515 -6.97 28.49 11.22
C THR A 515 -6.57 27.76 12.49
N SER A 516 -5.27 27.77 12.82
CA SER A 516 -4.74 27.18 14.07
C SER A 516 -5.56 27.60 15.29
N GLN A 517 -6.26 26.63 15.88
CA GLN A 517 -7.10 26.79 17.06
C GLN A 517 -6.41 26.14 18.25
N THR A 518 -6.45 26.81 19.41
CA THR A 518 -5.89 26.25 20.64
C THR A 518 -6.93 25.37 21.29
N VAL A 519 -6.72 24.05 21.21
CA VAL A 519 -7.62 23.07 21.82
C VAL A 519 -7.47 23.10 23.33
N ASN A 520 -6.23 23.06 23.81
CA ASN A 520 -5.85 23.32 25.20
C ASN A 520 -4.37 23.74 25.27
N SER A 521 -3.74 23.72 26.45
CA SER A 521 -2.33 24.09 26.59
C SER A 521 -1.35 23.13 25.92
N ASN A 522 -1.80 21.94 25.56
CA ASN A 522 -1.00 20.84 25.04
C ASN A 522 -1.19 20.61 23.53
N LEU A 523 -2.30 21.07 22.95
CA LEU A 523 -2.63 20.85 21.54
C LEU A 523 -3.16 22.13 20.90
N LYS A 524 -2.62 22.44 19.72
CA LYS A 524 -3.26 23.26 18.70
C LYS A 524 -3.64 22.39 17.52
N LEU A 525 -4.75 22.70 16.89
CA LEU A 525 -5.24 21.94 15.74
C LEU A 525 -5.47 22.86 14.54
N ILE A 526 -5.23 22.35 13.34
CA ILE A 526 -5.56 22.97 12.06
C ILE A 526 -6.40 21.96 11.29
N LEU A 527 -7.55 22.39 10.76
CA LEU A 527 -8.41 21.57 9.90
C LEU A 527 -8.27 22.07 8.46
N SER A 528 -8.12 21.16 7.49
CA SER A 528 -7.96 21.51 6.07
C SER A 528 -9.15 22.29 5.50
N ALA A 529 -10.35 22.03 6.01
CA ALA A 529 -11.59 22.68 5.62
C ALA A 529 -12.56 22.77 6.81
N ASN A 530 -13.60 23.59 6.68
CA ASN A 530 -14.58 23.86 7.74
C ASN A 530 -15.84 22.97 7.64
N ASN A 531 -15.82 21.97 6.78
CA ASN A 531 -16.98 21.15 6.42
C ASN A 531 -16.54 19.73 5.98
N VAL A 532 -15.60 19.15 6.72
CA VAL A 532 -15.02 17.82 6.45
C VAL A 532 -14.89 16.95 7.70
N ILE A 533 -15.41 17.40 8.84
CA ILE A 533 -15.46 16.61 10.07
C ILE A 533 -16.88 16.72 10.61
N GLU A 534 -17.53 15.58 10.81
CA GLU A 534 -18.91 15.47 11.27
C GLU A 534 -18.97 15.30 12.79
N ASN A 535 -18.03 14.58 13.40
CA ASN A 535 -18.17 14.15 14.79
C ASN A 535 -17.05 14.68 15.69
N ALA A 536 -17.42 14.98 16.94
CA ALA A 536 -16.47 15.30 18.00
C ALA A 536 -16.86 14.65 19.32
N THR A 537 -15.88 14.04 19.99
CA THR A 537 -16.02 13.49 21.34
C THR A 537 -15.05 14.17 22.28
N GLY A 538 -15.55 14.72 23.38
CA GLY A 538 -14.78 15.29 24.49
C GLY A 538 -14.26 14.22 25.46
N GLY A 539 -13.59 14.67 26.50
CA GLY A 539 -12.93 13.87 27.52
C GLY A 539 -13.68 13.88 28.85
N THR A 540 -12.93 13.94 29.96
CA THR A 540 -13.49 14.11 31.31
C THR A 540 -13.34 15.54 31.86
N GLY A 541 -12.93 16.48 31.00
CA GLY A 541 -12.77 17.89 31.31
C GLY A 541 -14.08 18.67 31.16
N ASN A 542 -14.07 19.97 31.44
CA ASN A 542 -15.23 20.81 31.06
C ASN A 542 -15.03 21.27 29.62
N ASP A 543 -15.60 20.54 28.68
CA ASP A 543 -15.28 20.69 27.26
C ASP A 543 -16.20 21.70 26.58
N THR A 544 -15.70 22.30 25.50
CA THR A 544 -16.46 23.19 24.63
C THR A 544 -16.30 22.68 23.20
N LEU A 545 -17.36 22.06 22.68
CA LEU A 545 -17.39 21.48 21.34
C LEU A 545 -18.37 22.28 20.48
N THR A 546 -17.85 22.89 19.42
CA THR A 546 -18.63 23.59 18.41
C THR A 546 -18.54 22.84 17.08
N GLY A 547 -19.68 22.48 16.51
CA GLY A 547 -19.84 21.88 15.19
C GLY A 547 -19.55 22.86 14.05
N ASN A 548 -20.08 22.54 12.87
CA ASN A 548 -19.95 23.32 11.64
C ASN A 548 -21.31 23.37 10.91
N THR A 549 -21.30 23.35 9.58
CA THR A 549 -22.55 23.42 8.79
C THR A 549 -23.09 22.04 8.39
N LEU A 550 -22.39 20.98 8.76
CA LEU A 550 -22.78 19.60 8.51
C LEU A 550 -23.70 19.11 9.62
N ASN A 551 -24.24 17.90 9.46
CA ASN A 551 -24.94 17.23 10.55
C ASN A 551 -23.90 16.67 11.52
N ASN A 552 -23.73 17.31 12.67
CA ASN A 552 -22.69 16.94 13.61
C ASN A 552 -23.18 15.99 14.72
N THR A 553 -22.34 15.03 15.11
CA THR A 553 -22.54 14.31 16.39
C THR A 553 -21.56 14.80 17.44
N LEU A 554 -22.07 15.38 18.53
CA LEU A 554 -21.27 15.92 19.62
C LEU A 554 -21.51 15.13 20.91
N ILE A 555 -20.41 14.64 21.50
CA ILE A 555 -20.40 13.92 22.78
C ILE A 555 -19.49 14.71 23.74
N GLY A 556 -20.04 15.28 24.81
CA GLY A 556 -19.25 16.04 25.80
C GLY A 556 -18.30 15.14 26.61
N GLY A 557 -18.81 14.01 27.10
CA GLY A 557 -18.07 13.13 27.99
C GLY A 557 -18.42 13.42 29.45
N GLY A 558 -17.44 13.34 30.35
CA GLY A 558 -17.66 13.71 31.75
C GLY A 558 -17.22 15.16 31.96
N GLY A 559 -17.93 15.97 32.75
CA GLY A 559 -17.51 17.36 32.86
C GLY A 559 -18.64 18.33 33.20
N ASN A 560 -18.55 19.54 32.69
CA ASN A 560 -19.68 20.45 32.57
C ASN A 560 -19.51 21.08 31.20
N ASP A 561 -20.09 20.44 30.21
CA ASP A 561 -19.71 20.67 28.83
C ASP A 561 -20.59 21.71 28.16
N GLN A 562 -20.04 22.33 27.12
CA GLN A 562 -20.72 23.30 26.27
C GLN A 562 -20.73 22.72 24.85
N LEU A 563 -21.90 22.33 24.37
CA LEU A 563 -22.08 21.70 23.06
C LEU A 563 -22.91 22.64 22.16
N GLN A 564 -22.46 22.84 20.93
CA GLN A 564 -23.12 23.72 19.95
C GLN A 564 -22.95 23.14 18.54
N GLY A 565 -24.03 22.81 17.85
CA GLY A 565 -24.03 22.18 16.52
C GLY A 565 -23.92 23.21 15.39
N LEU A 566 -24.62 24.34 15.54
CA LEU A 566 -24.73 25.47 14.61
C LEU A 566 -25.83 25.29 13.56
N THR A 567 -25.50 24.81 12.36
CA THR A 567 -26.49 24.56 11.30
C THR A 567 -26.27 23.17 10.76
N GLY A 568 -27.33 22.50 10.34
CA GLY A 568 -27.30 21.06 10.13
C GLY A 568 -28.31 20.40 11.05
N ASN A 569 -28.56 19.12 10.83
CA ASN A 569 -29.36 18.31 11.74
C ASN A 569 -28.41 17.66 12.74
N ASP A 570 -28.21 18.31 13.87
CA ASP A 570 -27.17 17.93 14.83
C ASP A 570 -27.68 16.92 15.86
N THR A 571 -26.79 16.08 16.36
CA THR A 571 -27.07 15.07 17.37
C THR A 571 -26.16 15.27 18.59
N TYR A 572 -26.79 15.52 19.74
CA TYR A 572 -26.14 15.60 21.03
C TYR A 572 -26.30 14.28 21.76
N SER A 573 -25.24 13.50 21.84
CA SER A 573 -25.30 12.12 22.32
C SER A 573 -24.75 11.97 23.73
N PHE A 574 -25.49 11.25 24.57
CA PHE A 574 -25.18 11.05 25.99
C PHE A 574 -25.32 9.58 26.38
N ILE A 575 -24.33 9.07 27.14
CA ILE A 575 -24.41 7.81 27.86
C ILE A 575 -24.48 8.15 29.36
N ALA A 576 -25.68 8.44 29.84
CA ALA A 576 -25.89 8.99 31.18
C ALA A 576 -25.90 7.92 32.30
N ASP A 577 -25.12 6.85 32.11
CA ASP A 577 -24.91 5.75 33.07
C ASP A 577 -23.77 6.05 34.06
N SER A 578 -22.85 6.93 33.67
CA SER A 578 -21.77 7.49 34.49
C SER A 578 -21.91 9.00 34.61
N ALA A 579 -21.33 9.59 35.66
CA ALA A 579 -21.42 11.03 35.92
C ALA A 579 -20.90 11.87 34.73
N LEU A 580 -21.82 12.57 34.07
CA LEU A 580 -21.54 13.51 32.97
C LEU A 580 -21.49 14.96 33.47
N GLY A 581 -22.18 15.26 34.58
CA GLY A 581 -22.14 16.58 35.23
C GLY A 581 -23.24 17.53 34.75
N THR A 582 -22.92 18.80 34.50
CA THR A 582 -23.91 19.83 34.08
C THR A 582 -23.58 20.41 32.72
N ASP A 583 -24.24 19.89 31.70
CA ASP A 583 -23.96 20.22 30.31
C ASP A 583 -24.93 21.27 29.79
N THR A 584 -24.47 22.03 28.81
CA THR A 584 -25.23 23.09 28.17
C THR A 584 -25.23 22.86 26.66
N ILE A 585 -26.41 22.78 26.07
CA ILE A 585 -26.60 22.73 24.62
C ILE A 585 -27.02 24.12 24.15
N THR A 586 -26.27 24.66 23.19
CA THR A 586 -26.57 25.94 22.57
C THR A 586 -26.95 25.77 21.12
N GLU A 587 -28.24 25.94 20.83
CA GLU A 587 -28.78 25.93 19.48
C GLU A 587 -29.47 27.23 19.05
N THR A 588 -29.75 27.32 17.75
CA THR A 588 -30.50 28.44 17.15
C THR A 588 -31.75 27.95 16.40
N SER A 589 -32.79 28.78 16.30
CA SER A 589 -34.03 28.44 15.59
C SER A 589 -33.88 28.31 14.06
N THR A 590 -32.66 28.43 13.54
CA THR A 590 -32.32 28.25 12.13
C THR A 590 -31.27 27.15 11.94
N GLY A 591 -30.98 26.36 12.98
CA GLY A 591 -29.92 25.35 13.02
C GLY A 591 -30.25 24.16 12.14
N GLY A 592 -31.38 23.51 12.37
CA GLY A 592 -31.86 22.43 11.53
C GLY A 592 -32.93 21.67 12.26
N THR A 593 -32.89 20.34 12.19
CA THR A 593 -33.69 19.45 13.03
C THR A 593 -32.75 18.69 13.94
N ASP A 594 -32.71 19.10 15.20
CA ASP A 594 -31.68 18.70 16.15
C ASP A 594 -32.21 17.66 17.13
N THR A 595 -31.32 16.75 17.55
CA THR A 595 -31.67 15.57 18.34
C THR A 595 -30.84 15.49 19.61
N ILE A 596 -31.49 15.28 20.75
CA ILE A 596 -30.82 14.83 21.97
C ILE A 596 -31.00 13.31 22.08
N ASN A 597 -29.89 12.57 22.10
CA ASN A 597 -29.88 11.13 22.00
C ASN A 597 -29.33 10.46 23.27
N PHE A 598 -30.17 9.69 23.95
CA PHE A 598 -29.84 8.87 25.12
C PHE A 598 -29.91 7.36 24.85
N SER A 599 -29.96 6.93 23.58
CA SER A 599 -30.13 5.49 23.23
C SER A 599 -29.08 4.55 23.84
N GLY A 600 -27.89 5.04 24.19
CA GLY A 600 -26.87 4.27 24.90
C GLY A 600 -27.03 4.20 26.42
N THR A 601 -28.02 4.88 27.00
CA THR A 601 -28.25 4.98 28.46
C THR A 601 -29.15 3.85 28.95
N THR A 602 -28.81 3.24 30.09
CA THR A 602 -29.60 2.15 30.70
C THR A 602 -30.44 2.59 31.89
N VAL A 603 -30.12 3.73 32.50
CA VAL A 603 -30.89 4.34 33.58
C VAL A 603 -32.01 5.24 33.03
N ALA A 604 -33.05 5.47 33.84
CA ALA A 604 -34.14 6.37 33.47
C ALA A 604 -33.67 7.81 33.21
N VAL A 605 -34.18 8.41 32.14
CA VAL A 605 -33.94 9.77 31.68
C VAL A 605 -35.21 10.61 31.87
N ASN A 606 -35.08 11.83 32.41
CA ASN A 606 -36.17 12.80 32.49
C ASN A 606 -35.77 14.09 31.75
N LEU A 607 -36.29 14.28 30.54
CA LEU A 607 -35.95 15.38 29.66
C LEU A 607 -37.18 16.22 29.32
N ASN A 608 -37.04 17.54 29.38
CA ASN A 608 -38.01 18.51 28.91
C ASN A 608 -37.35 19.49 27.93
N LEU A 609 -37.68 19.39 26.65
CA LEU A 609 -37.13 20.23 25.57
C LEU A 609 -37.59 21.71 25.67
N GLY A 610 -38.63 21.99 26.45
CA GLY A 610 -39.16 23.33 26.71
C GLY A 610 -38.55 24.06 27.91
N LEU A 611 -37.58 23.45 28.60
CA LEU A 611 -37.01 23.99 29.85
C LEU A 611 -35.56 24.50 29.66
N THR A 612 -35.37 25.80 29.84
CA THR A 612 -34.05 26.47 29.69
C THR A 612 -33.26 26.61 30.98
N THR A 613 -33.87 26.36 32.13
CA THR A 613 -33.16 26.28 33.41
C THR A 613 -32.52 24.91 33.58
N SER A 614 -31.42 24.81 34.35
CA SER A 614 -30.78 23.52 34.67
C SER A 614 -31.80 22.47 35.15
N GLN A 615 -32.02 21.46 34.32
CA GLN A 615 -32.92 20.34 34.56
C GLN A 615 -32.11 19.11 34.94
N THR A 616 -32.59 18.35 35.91
CA THR A 616 -31.94 17.09 36.31
C THR A 616 -32.46 15.99 35.40
N VAL A 617 -31.61 15.50 34.50
CA VAL A 617 -31.96 14.42 33.59
C VAL A 617 -31.99 13.11 34.34
N ASN A 618 -30.93 12.84 35.10
CA ASN A 618 -30.85 11.75 36.08
C ASN A 618 -29.77 12.07 37.14
N SER A 619 -29.31 11.09 37.92
CA SER A 619 -28.27 11.30 38.94
C SER A 619 -26.90 11.68 38.37
N ASN A 620 -26.68 11.41 37.09
CA ASN A 620 -25.41 11.53 36.39
C ASN A 620 -25.34 12.78 35.51
N LEU A 621 -26.47 13.30 35.03
CA LEU A 621 -26.53 14.44 34.12
C LEU A 621 -27.56 15.49 34.58
N LYS A 622 -27.13 16.75 34.55
CA LYS A 622 -27.99 17.93 34.46
C LYS A 622 -27.79 18.57 33.10
N LEU A 623 -28.86 19.10 32.52
CA LEU A 623 -28.83 19.72 31.21
C LEU A 623 -29.36 21.15 31.26
N ILE A 624 -28.79 22.04 30.46
CA ILE A 624 -29.26 23.39 30.21
C ILE A 624 -29.43 23.55 28.70
N LEU A 625 -30.59 24.01 28.25
CA LEU A 625 -30.85 24.33 26.85
C LEU A 625 -30.85 25.85 26.67
N SER A 626 -30.20 26.36 25.62
CA SER A 626 -30.11 27.80 25.34
C SER A 626 -31.48 28.47 25.13
N ALA A 627 -32.44 27.71 24.59
CA ALA A 627 -33.79 28.15 24.30
C ALA A 627 -34.78 26.97 24.44
N ASN A 628 -36.06 27.27 24.54
CA ASN A 628 -37.13 26.29 24.73
C ASN A 628 -37.80 25.84 23.43
N ASN A 629 -37.21 26.18 22.28
CA ASN A 629 -37.81 26.00 20.95
C ASN A 629 -36.73 25.89 19.88
N VAL A 630 -35.66 25.12 20.16
CA VAL A 630 -34.50 24.92 19.28
C VAL A 630 -34.05 23.47 19.17
N ILE A 631 -34.76 22.53 19.81
CA ILE A 631 -34.49 21.09 19.70
C ILE A 631 -35.82 20.43 19.35
N GLU A 632 -35.82 19.66 18.26
CA GLU A 632 -36.99 18.99 17.72
C GLU A 632 -37.10 17.56 18.25
N ASN A 633 -35.99 16.84 18.41
CA ASN A 633 -36.05 15.41 18.66
C ASN A 633 -35.42 15.00 19.99
N ALA A 634 -35.98 13.96 20.60
CA ALA A 634 -35.40 13.30 21.75
C ALA A 634 -35.56 11.78 21.68
N THR A 635 -34.47 11.07 21.97
CA THR A 635 -34.44 9.61 22.05
C THR A 635 -34.02 9.20 23.45
N GLY A 636 -34.82 8.37 24.12
CA GLY A 636 -34.53 7.72 25.39
C GLY A 636 -33.64 6.48 25.23
N GLY A 637 -33.33 5.85 26.36
CA GLY A 637 -32.49 4.68 26.48
C GLY A 637 -33.28 3.40 26.75
N THR A 638 -32.75 2.53 27.60
CA THR A 638 -33.46 1.32 28.06
C THR A 638 -34.08 1.46 29.46
N GLY A 639 -34.10 2.68 29.99
CA GLY A 639 -34.69 3.02 31.28
C GLY A 639 -36.18 3.31 31.17
N ASN A 640 -36.86 3.56 32.29
CA ASN A 640 -38.24 4.08 32.22
C ASN A 640 -38.18 5.60 32.04
N ASP A 641 -38.21 6.04 30.80
CA ASP A 641 -37.88 7.41 30.44
C ASP A 641 -39.11 8.32 30.48
N THR A 642 -38.87 9.61 30.69
CA THR A 642 -39.89 10.65 30.62
C THR A 642 -39.38 11.73 29.69
N LEU A 643 -39.94 11.79 28.48
CA LEU A 643 -39.57 12.74 27.44
C LEU A 643 -40.73 13.70 27.20
N THR A 644 -40.50 14.98 27.46
CA THR A 644 -41.43 16.07 27.18
C THR A 644 -40.87 16.95 26.07
N GLY A 645 -41.64 17.14 25.00
CA GLY A 645 -41.37 18.05 23.89
C GLY A 645 -41.50 19.53 24.26
N ASN A 646 -41.73 20.37 23.26
CA ASN A 646 -41.88 21.80 23.38
C ASN A 646 -43.00 22.32 22.45
N THR A 647 -42.83 23.49 21.83
CA THR A 647 -43.85 24.05 20.92
C THR A 647 -43.57 23.76 19.44
N LEU A 648 -42.47 23.06 19.15
CA LEU A 648 -42.08 22.63 17.82
C LEU A 648 -42.75 21.30 17.49
N ASN A 649 -42.60 20.85 16.25
CA ASN A 649 -42.98 19.50 15.86
C ASN A 649 -41.90 18.54 16.36
N ASN A 650 -42.18 17.80 17.43
CA ASN A 650 -41.17 16.96 18.06
C ASN A 650 -41.24 15.51 17.59
N THR A 651 -40.09 14.85 17.44
CA THR A 651 -40.03 13.38 17.36
C THR A 651 -39.51 12.81 18.66
N LEU A 652 -40.33 12.00 19.33
CA LEU A 652 -40.00 11.37 20.61
C LEU A 652 -39.92 9.85 20.46
N ILE A 653 -38.79 9.27 20.87
CA ILE A 653 -38.55 7.82 20.91
C ILE A 653 -38.24 7.45 22.35
N GLY A 654 -39.10 6.65 22.99
CA GLY A 654 -38.88 6.21 24.37
C GLY A 654 -37.69 5.25 24.52
N GLY A 655 -37.61 4.27 23.63
CA GLY A 655 -36.63 3.20 23.71
C GLY A 655 -37.23 1.98 24.40
N GLY A 656 -36.43 1.27 25.20
CA GLY A 656 -36.92 0.14 25.98
C GLY A 656 -37.29 0.61 27.39
N GLY A 657 -38.38 0.16 27.99
CA GLY A 657 -38.71 0.59 29.35
C GLY A 657 -40.20 0.61 29.63
N ASN A 658 -40.64 1.57 30.42
CA ASN A 658 -42.05 1.92 30.52
C ASN A 658 -42.06 3.44 30.46
N ASP A 659 -42.16 3.97 29.26
CA ASP A 659 -41.81 5.35 28.99
C ASP A 659 -43.03 6.26 29.08
N GLN A 660 -42.79 7.53 29.38
CA GLN A 660 -43.79 8.59 29.38
C GLN A 660 -43.39 9.62 28.33
N LEU A 661 -44.16 9.71 27.25
CA LEU A 661 -43.89 10.61 26.12
C LEU A 661 -44.98 11.67 26.05
N GLN A 662 -44.60 12.93 25.89
CA GLN A 662 -45.52 14.07 25.81
C GLN A 662 -44.98 15.13 24.85
N GLY A 663 -45.69 15.45 23.77
CA GLY A 663 -45.27 16.38 22.72
C GLY A 663 -45.60 17.84 23.04
N LEU A 664 -46.77 18.07 23.66
CA LEU A 664 -47.34 19.36 24.04
C LEU A 664 -48.11 20.06 22.91
N THR A 665 -47.47 20.97 22.18
CA THR A 665 -48.09 21.68 21.06
C THR A 665 -47.16 21.62 19.87
N GLY A 666 -47.70 21.52 18.66
CA GLY A 666 -46.90 21.13 17.51
C GLY A 666 -47.51 19.89 16.90
N ASN A 667 -47.04 19.50 15.74
CA ASN A 667 -47.41 18.23 15.12
C ASN A 667 -46.36 17.21 15.52
N ASP A 668 -46.63 16.47 16.59
CA ASP A 668 -45.65 15.61 17.23
C ASP A 668 -45.69 14.18 16.68
N THR A 669 -44.55 13.52 16.68
CA THR A 669 -44.39 12.13 16.22
C THR A 669 -43.81 11.27 17.33
N TYR A 670 -44.54 10.23 17.71
CA TYR A 670 -44.12 9.21 18.66
C TYR A 670 -43.68 7.98 17.89
N SER A 671 -42.38 7.73 17.84
CA SER A 671 -41.81 6.71 16.96
C SER A 671 -41.37 5.47 17.74
N PHE A 672 -41.72 4.29 17.23
CA PHE A 672 -41.48 3.01 17.86
C PHE A 672 -40.89 2.01 16.86
N ILE A 673 -39.83 1.31 17.28
CA ILE A 673 -39.29 0.12 16.59
C ILE A 673 -39.65 -1.09 17.44
N ALA A 674 -40.88 -1.58 17.30
CA ALA A 674 -41.48 -2.57 18.20
C ALA A 674 -41.04 -4.01 17.91
N ASP A 675 -39.88 -4.19 17.27
CA ASP A 675 -39.22 -5.47 17.01
C ASP A 675 -38.45 -5.98 18.24
N SER A 676 -38.08 -5.06 19.13
CA SER A 676 -37.47 -5.33 20.43
C SER A 676 -38.40 -4.92 21.56
N ALA A 677 -38.22 -5.47 22.76
CA ALA A 677 -39.09 -5.21 23.90
C ALA A 677 -39.04 -3.74 24.33
N LEU A 678 -40.13 -3.01 24.09
CA LEU A 678 -40.31 -1.61 24.47
C LEU A 678 -41.01 -1.45 25.82
N GLY A 679 -41.81 -2.44 26.21
CA GLY A 679 -42.49 -2.49 27.52
C GLY A 679 -43.85 -1.80 27.52
N THR A 680 -44.17 -0.96 28.52
CA THR A 680 -45.49 -0.31 28.65
C THR A 680 -45.37 1.21 28.65
N ASP A 681 -45.64 1.81 27.51
CA ASP A 681 -45.45 3.24 27.31
C ASP A 681 -46.76 4.01 27.42
N THR A 682 -46.67 5.25 27.88
CA THR A 682 -47.78 6.18 27.96
C THR A 682 -47.49 7.38 27.05
N ILE A 683 -48.42 7.68 26.16
CA ILE A 683 -48.43 8.94 25.41
C ILE A 683 -49.45 9.87 26.05
N THR A 684 -49.00 11.09 26.37
CA THR A 684 -49.85 12.14 26.93
C THR A 684 -50.00 13.27 25.93
N GLU A 685 -51.18 13.34 25.31
CA GLU A 685 -51.56 14.42 24.39
C GLU A 685 -52.86 15.14 24.76
N THR A 686 -53.11 16.27 24.08
CA THR A 686 -54.36 17.03 24.20
C THR A 686 -54.99 17.29 22.83
N SER A 687 -56.32 17.39 22.76
CA SER A 687 -57.07 17.66 21.52
C SER A 687 -56.85 19.06 20.90
N THR A 688 -55.90 19.83 21.42
CA THR A 688 -55.53 21.17 20.95
C THR A 688 -54.02 21.31 20.72
N GLY A 689 -53.25 20.19 20.80
CA GLY A 689 -51.79 20.14 20.69
C GLY A 689 -51.30 20.35 19.27
N GLY A 690 -51.93 19.69 18.29
CA GLY A 690 -51.63 19.88 16.87
C GLY A 690 -52.22 18.72 16.09
N THR A 691 -51.47 18.19 15.14
CA THR A 691 -51.80 16.94 14.43
C THR A 691 -50.71 15.92 14.70
N ASP A 692 -51.01 14.97 15.56
CA ASP A 692 -50.02 14.10 16.18
C ASP A 692 -50.06 12.70 15.59
N THR A 693 -48.89 12.05 15.54
CA THR A 693 -48.68 10.79 14.83
C THR A 693 -48.02 9.75 15.71
N ILE A 694 -48.58 8.54 15.73
CA ILE A 694 -47.89 7.35 16.25
C ILE A 694 -47.30 6.60 15.07
N ASN A 695 -45.98 6.44 15.04
CA ASN A 695 -45.25 5.90 13.90
C ASN A 695 -44.58 4.56 14.22
N PHE A 696 -44.96 3.51 13.51
CA PHE A 696 -44.36 2.17 13.55
C PHE A 696 -43.64 1.79 12.25
N SER A 697 -43.36 2.74 11.35
CA SER A 697 -42.79 2.44 10.02
C SER A 697 -41.46 1.68 10.05
N GLY A 698 -40.71 1.73 11.16
CA GLY A 698 -39.49 0.96 11.36
C GLY A 698 -39.70 -0.46 11.91
N THR A 699 -40.94 -0.89 12.15
CA THR A 699 -41.29 -2.18 12.78
C THR A 699 -41.55 -3.26 11.73
N THR A 700 -41.08 -4.49 11.96
CA THR A 700 -41.32 -5.66 11.11
C THR A 700 -42.36 -6.64 11.66
N VAL A 701 -42.68 -6.53 12.94
CA VAL A 701 -43.78 -7.30 13.55
C VAL A 701 -45.12 -6.59 13.39
N ALA A 702 -46.20 -7.38 13.31
CA ALA A 702 -47.56 -6.85 13.22
C ALA A 702 -47.91 -5.97 14.45
N VAL A 703 -48.53 -4.82 14.20
CA VAL A 703 -49.02 -3.89 15.23
C VAL A 703 -50.54 -3.90 15.31
N ASN A 704 -51.09 -3.79 16.53
CA ASN A 704 -52.52 -3.66 16.77
C ASN A 704 -52.80 -2.40 17.62
N LEU A 705 -53.17 -1.32 16.97
CA LEU A 705 -53.35 0.00 17.59
C LEU A 705 -54.79 0.47 17.47
N ASN A 706 -55.34 0.97 18.58
CA ASN A 706 -56.62 1.67 18.62
C ASN A 706 -56.44 3.07 19.25
N LEU A 707 -56.52 4.11 18.42
CA LEU A 707 -56.38 5.51 18.83
C LEU A 707 -57.50 6.00 19.76
N GLY A 708 -58.61 5.27 19.84
CA GLY A 708 -59.76 5.57 20.70
C GLY A 708 -59.72 4.90 22.07
N LEU A 709 -58.67 4.11 22.38
CA LEU A 709 -58.57 3.36 23.63
C LEU A 709 -57.57 3.99 24.61
N THR A 710 -58.06 4.42 25.78
CA THR A 710 -57.24 5.05 26.84
C THR A 710 -56.76 4.08 27.93
N THR A 711 -57.27 2.86 27.95
CA THR A 711 -56.73 1.79 28.79
C THR A 711 -55.54 1.12 28.10
N SER A 712 -54.61 0.55 28.86
CA SER A 712 -53.47 -0.19 28.31
C SER A 712 -53.90 -1.21 27.25
N GLN A 713 -53.46 -0.99 26.01
CA GLN A 713 -53.62 -1.87 24.86
C GLN A 713 -52.33 -2.62 24.62
N THR A 714 -52.44 -3.88 24.23
CA THR A 714 -51.28 -4.65 23.74
C THR A 714 -51.16 -4.38 22.25
N VAL A 715 -50.13 -3.62 21.87
CA VAL A 715 -49.85 -3.31 20.46
C VAL A 715 -49.27 -4.55 19.80
N ASN A 716 -48.29 -5.18 20.43
CA ASN A 716 -47.77 -6.49 20.08
C ASN A 716 -47.11 -7.15 21.32
N SER A 717 -46.31 -8.20 21.15
CA SER A 717 -45.64 -8.88 22.26
C SER A 717 -44.59 -8.02 22.98
N ASN A 718 -44.10 -6.99 22.30
CA ASN A 718 -42.98 -6.15 22.72
C ASN A 718 -43.44 -4.80 23.30
N LEU A 719 -44.64 -4.32 22.92
CA LEU A 719 -45.17 -3.03 23.33
C LEU A 719 -46.61 -3.13 23.84
N LYS A 720 -46.85 -2.53 25.00
CA LYS A 720 -48.16 -2.06 25.45
C LYS A 720 -48.18 -0.54 25.43
N LEU A 721 -49.31 0.03 25.05
CA LEU A 721 -49.47 1.48 24.95
C LEU A 721 -50.67 1.96 25.76
N ILE A 722 -50.52 3.12 26.40
CA ILE A 722 -51.58 3.85 27.09
C ILE A 722 -51.67 5.24 26.45
N LEU A 723 -52.87 5.63 26.01
CA LEU A 723 -53.13 6.98 25.50
C LEU A 723 -53.89 7.77 26.57
N SER A 724 -53.45 9.01 26.85
CA SER A 724 -54.09 9.87 27.88
C SER A 724 -55.54 10.25 27.55
N ALA A 725 -55.87 10.31 26.25
CA ALA A 725 -57.18 10.70 25.74
C ALA A 725 -57.53 9.86 24.50
N ASN A 726 -58.84 9.68 24.26
CA ASN A 726 -59.36 8.92 23.11
C ASN A 726 -59.61 9.79 21.88
N ASN A 727 -59.15 11.05 21.89
CA ASN A 727 -59.45 12.07 20.89
C ASN A 727 -58.31 13.11 20.81
N ALA A 728 -57.07 12.65 20.89
CA ALA A 728 -55.89 13.52 20.90
C ALA A 728 -54.75 13.07 19.96
N ILE A 729 -54.91 11.97 19.24
CA ILE A 729 -53.96 11.53 18.21
C ILE A 729 -54.74 11.36 16.92
N GLU A 730 -54.29 12.02 15.85
CA GLU A 730 -54.93 12.03 14.55
C GLU A 730 -54.36 10.94 13.65
N ASN A 731 -53.07 10.65 13.72
CA ASN A 731 -52.43 9.80 12.72
C ASN A 731 -51.78 8.55 13.32
N ALA A 732 -51.77 7.48 12.53
CA ALA A 732 -50.97 6.30 12.82
C ALA A 732 -50.40 5.67 11.54
N THR A 733 -49.17 5.20 11.63
CA THR A 733 -48.48 4.50 10.56
C THR A 733 -48.03 3.13 11.06
N GLY A 734 -48.38 2.07 10.34
CA GLY A 734 -47.90 0.71 10.56
C GLY A 734 -46.51 0.46 9.97
N GLY A 735 -46.06 -0.78 10.04
CA GLY A 735 -44.74 -1.24 9.61
C GLY A 735 -44.81 -2.14 8.38
N THR A 736 -44.07 -3.24 8.43
CA THR A 736 -44.07 -4.27 7.37
C THR A 736 -44.83 -5.55 7.75
N GLY A 737 -45.49 -5.53 8.92
CA GLY A 737 -46.31 -6.62 9.44
C GLY A 737 -47.75 -6.54 8.93
N ASN A 738 -48.58 -7.55 9.24
CA ASN A 738 -50.02 -7.45 8.96
C ASN A 738 -50.70 -6.66 10.09
N ASP A 739 -50.86 -5.37 9.87
CA ASP A 739 -51.19 -4.41 10.91
C ASP A 739 -52.70 -4.22 11.07
N ILE A 740 -53.12 -3.86 12.28
CA ILE A 740 -54.51 -3.52 12.60
C ILE A 740 -54.50 -2.12 13.22
N LEU A 741 -54.93 -1.12 12.45
CA LEU A 741 -55.03 0.26 12.90
C LEU A 741 -56.49 0.68 12.97
N THR A 742 -56.94 1.10 14.16
CA THR A 742 -58.27 1.62 14.39
C THR A 742 -58.18 3.08 14.85
N GLY A 743 -58.81 4.00 14.13
CA GLY A 743 -58.89 5.40 14.49
C GLY A 743 -59.91 5.67 15.60
N ASN A 744 -60.15 6.96 15.86
CA ASN A 744 -61.01 7.44 16.94
C ASN A 744 -62.20 8.24 16.40
N THR A 745 -62.55 9.36 17.05
CA THR A 745 -63.66 10.22 16.61
C THR A 745 -63.20 11.46 15.83
N LEU A 746 -61.88 11.62 15.68
CA LEU A 746 -61.25 12.69 14.90
C LEU A 746 -61.18 12.26 13.42
N ASN A 747 -60.75 13.19 12.57
CA ASN A 747 -60.39 12.83 11.19
C ASN A 747 -58.98 12.23 11.23
N ASN A 748 -58.87 10.92 11.09
CA ASN A 748 -57.62 10.19 11.21
C ASN A 748 -56.92 9.99 9.87
N THR A 749 -55.58 9.97 9.87
CA THR A 749 -54.79 9.43 8.74
C THR A 749 -54.13 8.13 9.18
N LEU A 750 -54.55 7.01 8.58
CA LEU A 750 -54.03 5.68 8.88
C LEU A 750 -53.29 5.11 7.66
N ILE A 751 -52.04 4.73 7.85
CA ILE A 751 -51.20 4.12 6.81
C ILE A 751 -50.82 2.72 7.30
N GLY A 752 -51.18 1.67 6.56
CA GLY A 752 -50.87 0.27 6.88
C GLY A 752 -49.39 -0.03 6.70
N GLY A 753 -48.88 0.12 5.48
CA GLY A 753 -47.47 -0.09 5.16
C GLY A 753 -47.30 -1.27 4.21
N ASP A 754 -46.31 -2.13 4.47
CA ASP A 754 -46.26 -3.43 3.78
C ASP A 754 -46.97 -4.46 4.65
N GLY A 755 -47.68 -5.41 4.05
CA GLY A 755 -48.45 -6.42 4.81
C GLY A 755 -49.90 -6.45 4.38
N ASN A 756 -50.66 -7.41 4.94
CA ASN A 756 -52.11 -7.48 4.71
C ASN A 756 -52.80 -6.76 5.87
N ASP A 757 -53.02 -5.47 5.71
CA ASP A 757 -53.39 -4.60 6.81
C ASP A 757 -54.90 -4.53 7.01
N THR A 758 -55.34 -4.12 8.19
CA THR A 758 -56.73 -3.86 8.52
C THR A 758 -56.87 -2.47 9.11
N LEU A 759 -57.43 -1.55 8.34
CA LEU A 759 -57.58 -0.15 8.70
C LEU A 759 -59.05 0.18 8.94
N GLY A 760 -59.41 0.64 10.13
CA GLY A 760 -60.75 1.16 10.44
C GLY A 760 -60.68 2.60 10.91
N GLY A 761 -61.17 3.54 10.11
CA GLY A 761 -61.10 4.98 10.41
C GLY A 761 -61.81 5.36 11.71
N GLY A 762 -63.00 4.79 11.94
CA GLY A 762 -63.81 5.08 13.13
C GLY A 762 -64.94 6.05 12.78
N ASN A 763 -65.08 7.13 13.55
CA ASN A 763 -65.96 8.22 13.17
C ASN A 763 -65.08 9.39 12.73
N GLY A 764 -65.44 10.08 11.66
CA GLY A 764 -64.63 11.18 11.14
C GLY A 764 -64.59 11.10 9.62
N ASN A 765 -64.00 12.10 8.97
CA ASN A 765 -63.62 11.94 7.58
C ASN A 765 -62.17 11.46 7.58
N ASP A 766 -61.99 10.13 7.55
CA ASP A 766 -60.68 9.53 7.70
C ASP A 766 -59.97 9.36 6.36
N THR A 767 -58.64 9.27 6.37
CA THR A 767 -57.81 8.95 5.21
C THR A 767 -57.10 7.63 5.48
N LEU A 768 -57.35 6.62 4.65
CA LEU A 768 -56.87 5.26 4.84
C LEU A 768 -56.00 4.85 3.65
N THR A 769 -54.78 4.40 3.91
CA THR A 769 -53.82 3.92 2.90
C THR A 769 -53.34 2.54 3.32
N GLY A 770 -53.74 1.49 2.61
CA GLY A 770 -53.33 0.12 2.91
C GLY A 770 -51.84 -0.09 2.66
N GLY A 771 -51.35 0.28 1.47
CA GLY A 771 -49.99 0.02 1.04
C GLY A 771 -49.86 -1.28 0.24
N VAL A 772 -48.81 -2.05 0.51
CA VAL A 772 -48.51 -3.27 -0.25
C VAL A 772 -49.07 -4.49 0.46
N GLY A 773 -50.13 -5.09 -0.10
CA GLY A 773 -50.62 -6.40 0.32
C GLY A 773 -52.09 -6.57 -0.03
N ASN A 774 -52.79 -7.48 0.67
CA ASN A 774 -54.24 -7.62 0.55
C ASN A 774 -54.91 -6.95 1.74
N ASP A 775 -55.29 -5.70 1.58
CA ASP A 775 -55.70 -4.86 2.71
C ASP A 775 -57.20 -4.90 2.96
N LYS A 776 -57.59 -4.58 4.20
CA LYS A 776 -58.97 -4.55 4.67
C LYS A 776 -59.33 -3.19 5.22
N TYR A 777 -60.28 -2.53 4.58
CA TYR A 777 -60.83 -1.25 5.04
C TYR A 777 -62.14 -1.51 5.79
N LEU A 778 -62.08 -1.37 7.12
CA LEU A 778 -63.12 -1.80 8.05
C LEU A 778 -64.07 -0.66 8.43
N PHE A 779 -65.32 -0.79 8.00
CA PHE A 779 -66.41 0.12 8.34
C PHE A 779 -67.30 -0.52 9.41
N GLN A 780 -67.06 -0.14 10.67
CA GLN A 780 -67.80 -0.63 11.81
C GLN A 780 -68.04 0.45 12.87
N SER A 781 -69.12 0.30 13.62
CA SER A 781 -69.52 1.16 14.74
C SER A 781 -70.47 0.40 15.65
N ASN A 782 -70.46 0.76 16.94
CA ASN A 782 -71.35 0.22 17.97
C ASN A 782 -72.80 0.73 17.84
N ALA A 783 -73.07 1.63 16.89
CA ALA A 783 -74.40 2.13 16.57
C ALA A 783 -74.82 1.72 15.15
N VAL A 784 -76.14 1.68 14.92
CA VAL A 784 -76.69 1.56 13.57
C VAL A 784 -76.31 2.80 12.77
N PHE A 785 -75.78 2.60 11.57
CA PHE A 785 -75.39 3.65 10.64
C PHE A 785 -76.56 4.60 10.36
N ASN A 786 -76.51 5.80 10.95
CA ASN A 786 -77.65 6.72 10.98
C ASN A 786 -77.36 8.16 10.52
N THR A 787 -76.10 8.55 10.30
CA THR A 787 -75.56 9.75 9.60
C THR A 787 -74.12 10.11 10.05
N SER A 788 -73.58 9.47 11.10
CA SER A 788 -72.47 10.03 11.91
C SER A 788 -71.09 9.34 11.79
N LEU A 789 -70.84 8.43 10.84
CA LEU A 789 -69.48 7.88 10.67
C LEU A 789 -68.54 8.81 9.92
N GLY A 790 -69.06 9.79 9.17
CA GLY A 790 -68.29 10.57 8.22
C GLY A 790 -68.06 9.83 6.90
N VAL A 791 -67.23 10.42 6.03
CA VAL A 791 -66.92 9.87 4.69
C VAL A 791 -65.42 9.65 4.61
N ASP A 792 -65.01 8.38 4.65
CA ASP A 792 -63.60 8.01 4.62
C ASP A 792 -63.06 8.04 3.20
N TYR A 793 -61.79 8.38 3.05
CA TYR A 793 -61.08 8.41 1.79
C TYR A 793 -60.00 7.32 1.80
N ILE A 794 -60.24 6.28 1.01
CA ILE A 794 -59.26 5.22 0.75
C ILE A 794 -58.39 5.70 -0.41
N THR A 795 -57.13 6.01 -0.12
CA THR A 795 -56.22 6.67 -1.06
C THR A 795 -55.88 5.76 -2.24
N GLU A 796 -55.71 4.47 -1.98
CA GLU A 796 -55.42 3.42 -2.95
C GLU A 796 -56.24 2.16 -2.66
N PHE A 797 -56.81 1.56 -3.70
CA PHE A 797 -57.56 0.32 -3.57
C PHE A 797 -57.27 -0.58 -4.77
N GLN A 798 -56.80 -1.80 -4.55
CA GLN A 798 -56.49 -2.78 -5.58
C GLN A 798 -57.61 -3.82 -5.71
N ALA A 799 -58.41 -3.69 -6.77
CA ALA A 799 -59.51 -4.62 -7.00
C ALA A 799 -59.03 -6.06 -7.20
N GLY A 800 -59.49 -6.95 -6.33
CA GLY A 800 -59.20 -8.39 -6.36
C GLY A 800 -58.16 -8.82 -5.34
N GLN A 801 -57.49 -7.86 -4.70
CA GLN A 801 -56.59 -8.06 -3.56
C GLN A 801 -57.24 -7.46 -2.31
N ASP A 802 -57.58 -6.17 -2.36
CA ASP A 802 -58.13 -5.46 -1.22
C ASP A 802 -59.63 -5.71 -1.01
N GLN A 803 -60.06 -5.54 0.24
CA GLN A 803 -61.43 -5.72 0.68
C GLN A 803 -61.96 -4.53 1.48
N ILE A 804 -63.20 -4.13 1.17
CA ILE A 804 -64.02 -3.28 2.00
C ILE A 804 -64.83 -4.18 2.94
N VAL A 805 -64.58 -4.08 4.24
CA VAL A 805 -65.19 -4.93 5.27
C VAL A 805 -66.31 -4.16 5.94
N LEU A 806 -67.54 -4.66 5.86
CA LEU A 806 -68.73 -3.99 6.40
C LEU A 806 -69.28 -4.76 7.61
N SER A 807 -69.49 -4.09 8.74
CA SER A 807 -70.17 -4.69 9.89
C SER A 807 -71.69 -4.73 9.66
N LYS A 808 -72.31 -5.90 9.84
CA LYS A 808 -73.78 -6.00 9.80
C LYS A 808 -74.44 -5.27 10.94
N THR A 809 -73.81 -5.20 12.11
CA THR A 809 -74.35 -4.43 13.23
C THR A 809 -74.46 -2.94 12.86
N THR A 810 -73.45 -2.41 12.18
CA THR A 810 -73.43 -1.04 11.65
C THR A 810 -74.42 -0.87 10.48
N PHE A 811 -74.38 -1.77 9.50
CA PHE A 811 -75.21 -1.76 8.30
C PHE A 811 -76.34 -2.80 8.38
N ASN A 812 -77.19 -2.67 9.40
CA ASN A 812 -78.20 -3.67 9.81
C ASN A 812 -79.23 -4.11 8.77
N ALA A 813 -79.28 -3.47 7.60
CA ALA A 813 -80.17 -3.84 6.53
C ALA A 813 -79.54 -4.85 5.54
N ILE A 814 -78.21 -5.06 5.57
CA ILE A 814 -77.54 -6.05 4.70
C ILE A 814 -77.97 -7.47 5.08
N THR A 815 -78.45 -8.24 4.11
CA THR A 815 -79.15 -9.52 4.36
C THR A 815 -78.30 -10.78 4.20
N ASN A 816 -77.12 -10.68 3.58
CA ASN A 816 -76.23 -11.83 3.35
C ASN A 816 -75.63 -12.39 4.66
N SER A 817 -75.28 -13.68 4.67
CA SER A 817 -74.54 -14.31 5.79
C SER A 817 -73.03 -14.00 5.71
N ALA A 818 -72.32 -14.02 6.85
CA ALA A 818 -70.88 -13.78 6.84
C ALA A 818 -70.19 -14.90 6.02
N GLY A 819 -69.26 -14.52 5.13
CA GLY A 819 -68.62 -15.46 4.20
C GLY A 819 -69.44 -15.85 2.96
N GLN A 820 -70.66 -15.34 2.78
CA GLN A 820 -71.38 -15.42 1.50
C GLN A 820 -71.09 -14.19 0.63
N ALA A 821 -71.09 -14.38 -0.69
CA ALA A 821 -70.92 -13.27 -1.63
C ALA A 821 -72.00 -12.19 -1.39
N LEU A 822 -71.58 -10.93 -1.34
CA LEU A 822 -72.48 -9.80 -1.12
C LEU A 822 -73.34 -9.59 -2.39
N THR A 823 -74.60 -10.00 -2.33
CA THR A 823 -75.56 -9.79 -3.44
C THR A 823 -76.25 -8.44 -3.36
N ASP A 824 -76.12 -7.74 -2.23
CA ASP A 824 -76.68 -6.42 -1.97
C ASP A 824 -75.79 -5.27 -2.55
N PHE A 825 -74.92 -5.55 -3.54
CA PHE A 825 -73.95 -4.62 -4.15
C PHE A 825 -74.31 -4.28 -5.62
N ALA A 826 -74.15 -3.01 -6.02
CA ALA A 826 -74.27 -2.57 -7.41
C ALA A 826 -73.23 -1.51 -7.80
N VAL A 827 -72.86 -1.49 -9.09
CA VAL A 827 -71.98 -0.49 -9.71
C VAL A 827 -72.78 0.37 -10.69
N VAL A 828 -72.63 1.70 -10.63
CA VAL A 828 -73.34 2.66 -11.51
C VAL A 828 -72.38 3.68 -12.16
N THR A 829 -72.70 4.15 -13.36
CA THR A 829 -71.86 5.06 -14.19
C THR A 829 -72.12 6.56 -13.95
N GLY A 830 -72.63 6.94 -12.77
CA GLY A 830 -73.01 8.31 -12.41
C GLY A 830 -73.50 8.40 -10.96
N ASN A 831 -73.95 9.56 -10.49
CA ASN A 831 -74.66 9.69 -9.19
C ASN A 831 -76.16 9.30 -9.28
N GLN A 832 -76.51 8.53 -10.31
CA GLN A 832 -77.88 8.19 -10.66
C GLN A 832 -78.20 6.79 -10.11
N PHE A 833 -78.81 6.73 -8.92
CA PHE A 833 -79.28 5.50 -8.26
C PHE A 833 -80.42 4.77 -9.00
N VAL A 834 -80.78 5.23 -10.21
CA VAL A 834 -81.97 4.83 -10.97
C VAL A 834 -81.86 3.40 -11.54
N ASN A 835 -80.68 2.76 -11.47
CA ASN A 835 -80.41 1.46 -12.10
C ASN A 835 -79.82 0.38 -11.15
N ALA A 836 -79.74 0.65 -9.85
CA ALA A 836 -79.25 -0.31 -8.85
C ALA A 836 -80.41 -1.19 -8.36
N SER A 837 -80.39 -2.49 -8.67
CA SER A 837 -81.47 -3.45 -8.42
C SER A 837 -81.69 -3.77 -6.92
N ASN A 838 -82.29 -2.86 -6.15
CA ASN A 838 -82.47 -2.96 -4.69
C ASN A 838 -81.17 -3.15 -3.87
N ALA A 839 -80.01 -2.89 -4.48
CA ALA A 839 -78.73 -3.00 -3.80
C ALA A 839 -78.62 -1.96 -2.67
N ARG A 840 -78.05 -2.41 -1.55
CA ARG A 840 -77.84 -1.57 -0.35
C ARG A 840 -76.47 -0.91 -0.35
N ILE A 841 -75.50 -1.46 -1.06
CA ILE A 841 -74.19 -0.86 -1.27
C ILE A 841 -74.08 -0.49 -2.75
N VAL A 842 -73.83 0.78 -3.02
CA VAL A 842 -73.76 1.31 -4.40
C VAL A 842 -72.43 2.03 -4.60
N PHE A 843 -71.65 1.57 -5.57
CA PHE A 843 -70.41 2.24 -6.01
C PHE A 843 -70.68 3.09 -7.26
N SER A 844 -70.31 4.36 -7.20
CA SER A 844 -70.39 5.30 -8.33
C SER A 844 -69.03 5.42 -9.02
N GLN A 845 -68.90 4.84 -10.21
CA GLN A 845 -67.64 4.90 -10.99
C GLN A 845 -67.23 6.32 -11.37
N SER A 846 -68.19 7.25 -11.51
CA SER A 846 -67.88 8.63 -11.89
C SER A 846 -67.27 9.46 -10.77
N SER A 847 -67.51 9.08 -9.51
CA SER A 847 -67.10 9.86 -8.33
C SER A 847 -66.15 9.10 -7.40
N GLY A 848 -66.01 7.77 -7.57
CA GLY A 848 -65.29 6.92 -6.63
C GLY A 848 -66.06 6.69 -5.32
N SER A 849 -67.29 7.19 -5.20
CA SER A 849 -68.07 7.17 -3.97
C SER A 849 -68.78 5.83 -3.73
N LEU A 850 -68.77 5.40 -2.47
CA LEU A 850 -69.52 4.28 -1.93
C LEU A 850 -70.68 4.79 -1.07
N PHE A 851 -71.88 4.39 -1.44
CA PHE A 851 -73.12 4.78 -0.79
C PHE A 851 -73.80 3.58 -0.14
N TYR A 852 -74.40 3.82 1.03
CA TYR A 852 -75.32 2.90 1.67
C TYR A 852 -76.76 3.37 1.48
N ASN A 853 -77.59 2.51 0.89
CA ASN A 853 -79.02 2.70 0.74
C ASN A 853 -79.79 1.90 1.80
N GLN A 854 -80.25 2.60 2.84
CA GLN A 854 -80.90 1.97 3.99
C GLN A 854 -82.27 1.33 3.66
N ASP A 855 -83.01 1.84 2.67
CA ASP A 855 -84.36 1.35 2.34
C ASP A 855 -84.38 0.27 1.26
N GLY A 856 -83.29 0.13 0.50
CA GLY A 856 -83.14 -0.86 -0.57
C GLY A 856 -84.08 -0.64 -1.77
N ASN A 857 -84.65 0.55 -1.96
CA ASN A 857 -85.56 0.86 -3.08
C ASN A 857 -84.95 1.86 -4.08
N VAL A 858 -85.46 1.86 -5.32
CA VAL A 858 -85.05 2.78 -6.40
C VAL A 858 -85.67 4.17 -6.20
N LEU A 859 -84.95 5.03 -5.47
CA LEU A 859 -85.08 6.50 -5.30
C LEU A 859 -86.34 7.09 -4.64
N GLY A 860 -86.07 8.07 -3.74
CA GLY A 860 -86.89 9.29 -3.69
C GLY A 860 -86.79 10.16 -2.45
N THR A 861 -86.83 9.59 -1.23
CA THR A 861 -86.89 10.37 0.03
C THR A 861 -86.36 9.62 1.27
N GLY A 862 -85.76 8.43 1.07
CA GLY A 862 -85.16 7.61 2.11
C GLY A 862 -83.64 7.80 2.22
N THR A 863 -83.12 7.54 3.42
CA THR A 863 -81.78 7.77 3.95
C THR A 863 -80.65 7.04 3.16
N VAL A 864 -80.16 7.65 2.08
CA VAL A 864 -78.91 7.27 1.41
C VAL A 864 -77.76 8.09 1.98
N PHE A 865 -76.65 7.44 2.34
CA PHE A 865 -75.47 8.14 2.84
C PHE A 865 -74.23 7.65 2.11
N GLU A 866 -73.34 8.59 1.83
CA GLU A 866 -71.96 8.29 1.46
C GLU A 866 -71.20 7.86 2.71
N PHE A 867 -70.41 6.80 2.63
CA PHE A 867 -69.59 6.33 3.75
C PHE A 867 -68.11 6.21 3.40
N ALA A 868 -67.77 6.10 2.12
CA ALA A 868 -66.38 6.05 1.68
C ALA A 868 -66.21 6.58 0.25
N ARG A 869 -64.99 6.95 -0.09
CA ARG A 869 -64.51 7.32 -1.42
C ARG A 869 -63.21 6.60 -1.72
N LEU A 870 -63.05 6.13 -2.95
CA LEU A 870 -61.80 5.54 -3.44
C LEU A 870 -61.03 6.57 -4.27
N GLY A 871 -59.72 6.69 -4.04
CA GLY A 871 -58.85 7.63 -4.74
C GLY A 871 -58.62 7.30 -6.22
N ASN A 872 -58.83 6.05 -6.64
CA ASN A 872 -58.73 5.60 -8.02
C ASN A 872 -60.12 5.34 -8.64
N SER A 873 -60.77 6.41 -9.13
CA SER A 873 -62.15 6.37 -9.66
C SER A 873 -62.39 5.41 -10.84
N ASP A 874 -61.34 5.06 -11.59
CA ASP A 874 -61.44 4.16 -12.77
C ASP A 874 -61.45 2.66 -12.42
N ILE A 875 -61.58 2.31 -11.14
CA ILE A 875 -61.58 0.92 -10.68
C ILE A 875 -62.89 0.18 -10.97
N THR A 876 -62.78 -1.12 -11.28
CA THR A 876 -63.94 -2.01 -11.41
C THR A 876 -64.08 -2.86 -10.16
N LEU A 877 -65.07 -2.54 -9.33
CA LEU A 877 -65.41 -3.32 -8.15
C LEU A 877 -66.40 -4.44 -8.47
N SER A 878 -66.31 -5.54 -7.74
CA SER A 878 -67.30 -6.63 -7.74
C SER A 878 -67.66 -7.05 -6.32
N SER A 879 -68.64 -7.94 -6.16
CA SER A 879 -69.03 -8.47 -4.84
C SER A 879 -67.89 -9.16 -4.08
N SER A 880 -66.80 -9.58 -4.74
CA SER A 880 -65.64 -10.19 -4.07
C SER A 880 -64.74 -9.18 -3.35
N ASN A 881 -64.87 -7.89 -3.67
CA ASN A 881 -64.14 -6.80 -3.00
C ASN A 881 -64.79 -6.40 -1.68
N PHE A 882 -65.90 -7.04 -1.30
CA PHE A 882 -66.62 -6.75 -0.07
C PHE A 882 -66.70 -7.99 0.80
N SER A 883 -66.53 -7.81 2.10
CA SER A 883 -66.76 -8.87 3.09
C SER A 883 -67.63 -8.37 4.24
N LEU A 884 -68.27 -9.30 4.95
CA LEU A 884 -69.19 -9.00 6.04
C LEU A 884 -68.71 -9.62 7.34
N ILE A 885 -68.71 -8.82 8.40
CA ILE A 885 -68.53 -9.27 9.78
C ILE A 885 -69.83 -9.12 10.57
N ALA A 886 -69.94 -9.89 11.67
CA ALA A 886 -71.14 -9.91 12.52
C ALA A 886 -71.39 -8.57 13.22
#